data_AF-A0A9E7H3P5-F1
#
_entry.id   AF-A0A9E7H3P5-F1
#
_cell.length_a   1.000
_cell.length_b   1.000
_cell.length_c   1.000
_cell.angle_alpha   90.00
_cell.angle_beta   90.00
_cell.angle_gamma   90.00
#
_symmetry.space_group_name_H-M   'P 1'
#
loop_
_entity.id
_entity.type
_entity.pdbx_description
1 polymer ?
#
loop_
_entity_poly.entity_id
_entity_poly.type
_entity_poly.pdbx_seq_one_letter_code
_entity_poly.pdbx_strand_id
1 'polypeptide(L)'
;MLSKSCANLLELGSDNTVDFSTSVKSLPRVMTSPGIINDLDEGTSTNEDSCSSKLSSQDRKIIVADFLPLNSMKDQATGQWCFTWDRDSLLLQLKDGFSSDTEVIYVGCLDVDIDISEQEEISQKLMEEYKCMPTFLSPELFQMYYHGFCKQQLWPLFHYMLPICLHKGDLFDRSLFQAYISANKKFAEKVMEVINSDDDYVWIHDYYLMLLPTFLRKRLNQVKIGFFLHSPFPSSEIYRTLPVREEILKSLLNADLIGFQTYDYARYFLSCCSRMLGLHYESKRGYIGLEYYGRTVSIKILSVGIHMGRLQSVLNHPATASKVQEIEENFKGKKLLLGVDDMDLFKGISLKLLAFELLLERHPTLREKIILVQIVNPTRSMGKDVKEAIEDTLLIAERINNSYGTPGYEPVVLIDKPIPFHEKIAFYVAAECCIVNAVRDGMNLVPYEYVVCRQGTEELDKSRGFQVGSSHTSTLIVSEFVGCSPSLSGAFRVNPWSIEDVSDALYRSINSGETERQMRHEKHYRYVSTHDVAHWARSFSQDLERACKDHHSWRRAIFLDYDGTIMPEASINKTPRQETLSILNSLSTDPNNTVFIVSGRGRASLSEWFTSCESLGIAAEHGYFIRWRKDAEWESSSVLVDLDWMKMAEPVMQLYTETTDGSYIELKESAIVWHHQFADHDYGSCQATELLDHLESVLANEPVVVKRGQHIVEVKPQGIGKGLVVENLIGTLNKRGKPLDFVLCIGDDRSDEDMFESINSIASSNLFPLVPEVFACTVGQKPSMAKYYVEDTGEVVRLLRGIAAVSNQERRVTDDQVPIERSS
;
A
#
# COMPACT_ATOMS: atom_id res chain seq x y z
N MET A 1 -30.71 -3.97 14.74
CA MET A 1 -29.28 -4.37 14.67
C MET A 1 -28.50 -3.34 15.47
N LEU A 2 -27.51 -3.72 16.28
CA LEU A 2 -26.71 -2.76 17.05
C LEU A 2 -25.72 -2.04 16.11
N SER A 3 -25.79 -0.70 16.04
CA SER A 3 -24.95 0.17 15.19
C SER A 3 -23.52 0.31 15.75
N LYS A 4 -22.54 0.59 14.88
CA LYS A 4 -21.10 0.74 15.24
C LYS A 4 -20.69 2.21 15.23
N SER A 5 -19.87 2.63 16.21
CA SER A 5 -19.36 4.01 16.36
C SER A 5 -18.27 4.36 15.33
N CYS A 6 -18.28 5.62 14.85
CA CYS A 6 -17.32 6.18 13.89
C CYS A 6 -16.06 6.84 14.52
N ALA A 7 -15.92 6.83 15.85
CA ALA A 7 -14.96 7.68 16.56
C ALA A 7 -13.47 7.28 16.44
N ASN A 8 -13.13 6.12 15.88
CA ASN A 8 -11.75 5.60 15.91
C ASN A 8 -10.79 6.12 14.81
N LEU A 9 -11.15 7.17 14.07
CA LEU A 9 -10.35 7.64 12.92
C LEU A 9 -9.17 8.57 13.28
N LEU A 10 -9.03 9.03 14.53
CA LEU A 10 -8.05 10.09 14.88
C LEU A 10 -7.10 9.78 16.04
N GLU A 11 -7.27 8.69 16.78
CA GLU A 11 -6.47 8.40 17.98
C GLU A 11 -5.25 7.49 17.71
N LEU A 12 -4.31 7.98 16.91
CA LEU A 12 -2.93 7.48 16.90
C LEU A 12 -1.98 8.67 16.82
N GLY A 13 -1.92 9.45 17.90
CA GLY A 13 -0.98 10.58 18.03
C GLY A 13 -1.07 11.43 19.30
N SER A 14 -2.13 11.35 20.11
CA SER A 14 -2.24 12.14 21.33
C SER A 14 -1.77 11.34 22.56
N ASP A 15 -0.46 11.15 22.68
CA ASP A 15 0.21 10.98 23.98
C ASP A 15 1.70 11.14 23.77
N ASN A 16 2.13 12.40 23.65
CA ASN A 16 3.26 12.98 24.37
C ASN A 16 3.50 14.40 23.86
N THR A 17 3.26 15.35 24.76
CA THR A 17 3.52 16.78 24.60
C THR A 17 4.97 17.06 24.23
N VAL A 18 5.21 17.61 23.04
CA VAL A 18 6.37 18.46 22.75
C VAL A 18 5.85 19.68 21.98
N ASP A 19 6.11 20.86 22.54
CA ASP A 19 5.67 22.17 22.04
C ASP A 19 5.96 22.36 20.54
N PHE A 20 4.91 22.57 19.76
CA PHE A 20 4.99 23.07 18.38
C PHE A 20 4.66 24.57 18.36
N SER A 21 5.60 25.38 18.84
CA SER A 21 5.59 26.81 18.60
C SER A 21 7.01 27.34 18.40
N THR A 22 7.54 27.24 17.18
CA THR A 22 8.56 28.19 16.69
C THR A 22 8.62 28.19 15.16
N SER A 23 8.27 29.36 14.61
CA SER A 23 8.51 29.89 13.27
C SER A 23 9.05 28.98 12.15
N VAL A 24 8.20 28.66 11.18
CA VAL A 24 8.63 28.31 9.82
C VAL A 24 9.17 29.59 9.16
N LYS A 25 10.49 29.73 9.10
CA LYS A 25 11.13 30.63 8.13
C LYS A 25 11.09 29.94 6.77
N SER A 26 10.52 30.60 5.78
CA SER A 26 10.51 30.16 4.38
C SER A 26 11.93 29.87 3.91
N LEU A 27 12.20 28.64 3.48
CA LEU A 27 13.40 28.29 2.73
C LEU A 27 13.12 28.47 1.22
N PRO A 28 14.09 28.93 0.42
CA PRO A 28 13.85 29.35 -0.96
C PRO A 28 13.78 28.14 -1.90
N ARG A 29 12.75 28.12 -2.77
CA ARG A 29 12.69 27.26 -3.97
C ARG A 29 13.90 27.60 -4.86
N VAL A 30 14.74 26.61 -5.18
CA VAL A 30 15.81 26.74 -6.18
C VAL A 30 15.14 26.89 -7.55
N MET A 31 15.28 28.06 -8.17
CA MET A 31 14.88 28.31 -9.56
C MET A 31 15.82 27.55 -10.51
N THR A 32 15.31 26.58 -11.24
CA THR A 32 15.95 26.09 -12.46
C THR A 32 15.76 27.11 -13.58
N SER A 33 16.86 27.66 -14.09
CA SER A 33 16.91 28.60 -15.20
C SER A 33 16.62 27.91 -16.56
N PRO A 34 15.91 28.55 -17.51
CA PRO A 34 15.73 28.00 -18.85
C PRO A 34 16.96 28.24 -19.73
N GLY A 35 17.47 27.18 -20.36
CA GLY A 35 18.58 27.23 -21.31
C GLY A 35 18.18 27.85 -22.66
N ILE A 36 18.98 28.84 -23.05
CA ILE A 36 19.36 29.34 -24.39
C ILE A 36 18.62 28.71 -25.59
N ILE A 37 17.81 29.54 -26.26
CA ILE A 37 17.24 29.32 -27.60
C ILE A 37 18.33 29.61 -28.64
N ASN A 38 18.62 28.65 -29.52
CA ASN A 38 19.28 28.92 -30.80
C ASN A 38 18.20 29.11 -31.86
N ASP A 39 18.09 30.32 -32.38
CA ASP A 39 17.37 30.67 -33.59
C ASP A 39 18.05 30.08 -34.82
N LEU A 40 17.23 29.68 -35.82
CA LEU A 40 17.45 29.55 -37.27
C LEU A 40 16.84 28.24 -37.81
N ASP A 41 15.64 28.29 -38.40
CA ASP A 41 15.48 28.51 -39.85
C ASP A 41 13.99 28.56 -40.26
N GLU A 42 13.66 29.51 -41.13
CA GLU A 42 12.35 29.72 -41.73
C GLU A 42 12.01 28.68 -42.80
N GLY A 43 10.73 28.31 -42.92
CA GLY A 43 10.15 28.11 -44.25
C GLY A 43 9.08 27.03 -44.41
N THR A 44 7.86 27.52 -44.67
CA THR A 44 6.76 26.93 -45.46
C THR A 44 5.68 26.07 -44.79
N SER A 45 4.47 26.62 -44.92
CA SER A 45 3.13 26.20 -44.54
C SER A 45 2.57 25.00 -45.32
N THR A 46 1.77 24.14 -44.68
CA THR A 46 0.30 24.05 -44.86
C THR A 46 -0.31 22.91 -44.02
N ASN A 47 -1.35 23.25 -43.25
CA ASN A 47 -2.51 22.47 -42.78
C ASN A 47 -2.43 20.93 -42.65
N GLU A 48 -2.64 20.41 -41.43
CA GLU A 48 -3.77 19.50 -41.09
C GLU A 48 -3.73 19.10 -39.59
N ASP A 49 -4.93 19.01 -39.01
CA ASP A 49 -5.34 18.37 -37.75
C ASP A 49 -4.76 18.84 -36.39
N SER A 50 -5.55 19.69 -35.72
CA SER A 50 -5.45 19.99 -34.30
C SER A 50 -5.88 18.79 -33.44
N CYS A 51 -4.97 17.84 -33.25
CA CYS A 51 -4.99 16.97 -32.08
C CYS A 51 -4.14 17.66 -31.02
N SER A 52 -4.76 18.22 -29.98
CA SER A 52 -4.04 18.75 -28.83
C SER A 52 -3.25 17.59 -28.19
N SER A 53 -1.98 17.48 -28.54
CA SER A 53 -1.03 16.60 -27.88
C SER A 53 -1.00 16.99 -26.41
N LYS A 54 -1.65 16.19 -25.56
CA LYS A 54 -1.31 16.14 -24.13
C LYS A 54 0.20 15.95 -24.09
N LEU A 55 0.95 16.92 -23.56
CA LEU A 55 2.34 16.68 -23.19
C LEU A 55 2.34 15.38 -22.39
N SER A 56 3.08 14.37 -22.85
CA SER A 56 3.15 13.08 -22.18
C SER A 56 3.62 13.32 -20.75
N SER A 57 2.75 13.16 -19.76
CA SER A 57 3.15 13.10 -18.36
C SER A 57 4.09 11.90 -18.24
N GLN A 58 5.36 12.17 -18.04
CA GLN A 58 6.37 11.12 -17.90
C GLN A 58 6.02 10.27 -16.67
N ASP A 59 5.82 8.96 -16.84
CA ASP A 59 5.52 8.06 -15.72
C ASP A 59 6.72 8.03 -14.77
N ARG A 60 6.50 8.35 -13.49
CA ARG A 60 7.55 8.48 -12.47
C ARG A 60 7.34 7.44 -11.38
N LYS A 61 8.40 6.68 -11.09
CA LYS A 61 8.39 5.65 -10.05
C LYS A 61 9.50 5.93 -9.03
N ILE A 62 9.13 5.95 -7.75
CA ILE A 62 10.03 6.19 -6.63
C ILE A 62 10.28 4.86 -5.94
N ILE A 63 11.50 4.34 -6.05
CA ILE A 63 11.92 3.09 -5.42
C ILE A 63 12.57 3.44 -4.09
N VAL A 64 12.00 2.93 -2.99
CA VAL A 64 12.49 3.20 -1.63
C VAL A 64 13.00 1.92 -1.01
N ALA A 65 14.27 1.91 -0.61
CA ALA A 65 14.91 0.78 0.03
C ALA A 65 15.91 1.25 1.09
N ASP A 66 16.42 0.32 1.88
CA ASP A 66 17.39 0.65 2.93
C ASP A 66 18.68 1.28 2.38
N PHE A 67 19.19 0.77 1.26
CA PHE A 67 20.36 1.30 0.58
C PHE A 67 20.06 1.73 -0.86
N LEU A 68 20.74 2.79 -1.31
CA LEU A 68 20.80 3.17 -2.72
C LEU A 68 21.57 2.11 -3.51
N PRO A 69 21.22 1.88 -4.78
CA PRO A 69 21.95 0.94 -5.65
C PRO A 69 23.24 1.58 -6.20
N LEU A 70 24.08 2.11 -5.30
CA LEU A 70 25.35 2.78 -5.61
C LEU A 70 26.47 2.18 -4.76
N ASN A 71 27.67 2.13 -5.35
CA ASN A 71 28.91 1.96 -4.62
C ASN A 71 29.53 3.33 -4.36
N SER A 72 29.91 3.60 -3.11
CA SER A 72 30.49 4.88 -2.70
C SER A 72 31.93 4.72 -2.28
N MET A 73 32.82 5.59 -2.77
CA MET A 73 34.24 5.58 -2.37
C MET A 73 34.78 7.00 -2.26
N LYS A 74 35.48 7.29 -1.16
CA LYS A 74 36.22 8.55 -1.00
C LYS A 74 37.65 8.35 -1.50
N ASP A 75 38.05 9.10 -2.50
CA ASP A 75 39.43 9.11 -2.99
C ASP A 75 40.33 9.72 -1.91
N GLN A 76 41.29 8.93 -1.41
CA GLN A 76 42.20 9.35 -0.34
C GLN A 76 43.19 10.43 -0.80
N ALA A 77 43.49 10.52 -2.09
CA ALA A 77 44.44 11.49 -2.62
C ALA A 77 43.80 12.87 -2.85
N THR A 78 42.56 12.90 -3.34
CA THR A 78 41.85 14.14 -3.67
C THR A 78 40.84 14.57 -2.61
N GLY A 79 40.44 13.66 -1.72
CA GLY A 79 39.37 13.86 -0.75
C GLY A 79 37.96 13.86 -1.36
N GLN A 80 37.82 13.63 -2.68
CA GLN A 80 36.54 13.69 -3.38
C GLN A 80 35.78 12.36 -3.35
N TRP A 81 34.44 12.46 -3.36
CA TRP A 81 33.54 11.31 -3.44
C TRP A 81 33.31 10.85 -4.88
N CYS A 82 33.55 9.56 -5.11
CA CYS A 82 33.24 8.84 -6.34
C CYS A 82 32.07 7.90 -6.12
N PHE A 83 31.10 7.93 -7.03
CA PHE A 83 29.92 7.08 -7.02
C PHE A 83 29.85 6.30 -8.31
N THR A 84 29.43 5.04 -8.24
CA THR A 84 29.15 4.22 -9.42
C THR A 84 27.91 3.38 -9.16
N TRP A 85 27.15 3.06 -10.22
CA TRP A 85 26.02 2.15 -10.11
C TRP A 85 26.45 0.78 -9.56
N ASP A 86 25.79 0.33 -8.49
CA ASP A 86 25.85 -1.07 -8.10
C ASP A 86 25.01 -1.87 -9.09
N ARG A 87 25.77 -2.44 -10.01
CA ARG A 87 25.30 -3.11 -11.19
C ARG A 87 24.72 -4.50 -10.80
N ASP A 88 25.10 -5.04 -9.64
CA ASP A 88 24.56 -6.28 -9.07
C ASP A 88 23.31 -6.05 -8.20
N SER A 89 22.96 -4.80 -7.90
CA SER A 89 21.77 -4.47 -7.13
C SER A 89 20.49 -4.84 -7.86
N LEU A 90 19.65 -5.64 -7.19
CA LEU A 90 18.29 -5.96 -7.65
C LEU A 90 17.46 -4.70 -7.92
N LEU A 91 17.66 -3.66 -7.11
CA LEU A 91 16.92 -2.40 -7.21
C LEU A 91 17.29 -1.60 -8.45
N LEU A 92 18.51 -1.75 -8.96
CA LEU A 92 18.86 -1.16 -10.26
C LEU A 92 18.27 -1.99 -11.40
N GLN A 93 18.39 -3.31 -11.29
CA GLN A 93 17.99 -4.27 -12.33
C GLN A 93 16.48 -4.27 -12.60
N LEU A 94 15.64 -3.94 -11.62
CA LEU A 94 14.19 -3.86 -11.80
C LEU A 94 13.75 -2.77 -12.78
N LYS A 95 14.62 -1.78 -13.06
CA LYS A 95 14.34 -0.70 -14.02
C LYS A 95 14.01 -1.24 -15.41
N ASP A 96 14.62 -2.36 -15.79
CA ASP A 96 14.42 -3.04 -17.08
C ASP A 96 12.99 -3.63 -17.23
N GLY A 97 12.24 -3.72 -16.13
CA GLY A 97 10.81 -4.07 -16.18
C GLY A 97 9.91 -2.95 -16.66
N PHE A 98 10.36 -1.70 -16.63
CA PHE A 98 9.57 -0.51 -16.96
C PHE A 98 9.79 -0.06 -18.41
N SER A 99 8.95 0.87 -18.88
CA SER A 99 9.17 1.51 -20.19
C SER A 99 10.40 2.41 -20.18
N SER A 100 11.03 2.60 -21.34
CA SER A 100 12.19 3.49 -21.52
C SER A 100 11.93 4.92 -21.04
N ASP A 101 10.68 5.36 -21.12
CA ASP A 101 10.27 6.73 -20.82
C ASP A 101 9.99 6.92 -19.33
N THR A 102 9.91 5.83 -18.54
CA THR A 102 9.67 5.89 -17.10
C THR A 102 10.90 6.45 -16.39
N GLU A 103 10.73 7.58 -15.70
CA GLU A 103 11.77 8.10 -14.81
C GLU A 103 11.71 7.34 -13.48
N VAL A 104 12.86 6.81 -13.05
CA VAL A 104 12.98 6.07 -11.78
C VAL A 104 13.88 6.85 -10.84
N ILE A 105 13.37 7.16 -9.66
CA ILE A 105 14.09 7.84 -8.59
C ILE A 105 14.30 6.86 -7.45
N TYR A 106 15.52 6.79 -6.91
CA TYR A 106 15.86 5.92 -5.80
C TYR A 106 15.99 6.71 -4.50
N VAL A 107 15.41 6.23 -3.41
CA VAL A 107 15.55 6.80 -2.07
C VAL A 107 16.15 5.72 -1.15
N GLY A 108 17.28 6.03 -0.51
CA GLY A 108 18.08 5.04 0.23
C GLY A 108 19.21 5.64 1.04
N CYS A 109 19.80 4.90 1.98
CA CYS A 109 21.09 5.25 2.58
C CYS A 109 22.25 4.96 1.61
N LEU A 110 23.38 5.64 1.80
CA LEU A 110 24.65 5.19 1.23
C LEU A 110 25.28 4.13 2.14
N ASP A 111 26.19 3.33 1.59
CA ASP A 111 26.98 2.32 2.31
C ASP A 111 28.13 2.92 3.13
N VAL A 112 28.22 4.24 3.20
CA VAL A 112 29.26 5.02 3.86
C VAL A 112 28.65 6.16 4.68
N ASP A 113 29.35 6.57 5.74
CA ASP A 113 28.98 7.75 6.52
C ASP A 113 29.50 9.02 5.82
N ILE A 114 28.64 10.04 5.75
CA ILE A 114 28.91 11.32 5.09
C ILE A 114 28.85 12.44 6.13
N ASP A 115 29.92 13.22 6.21
CA ASP A 115 29.98 14.40 7.08
C ASP A 115 28.85 15.39 6.77
N ILE A 116 28.22 15.92 7.82
CA ILE A 116 27.05 16.81 7.71
C ILE A 116 27.30 18.01 6.78
N SER A 117 28.54 18.52 6.73
CA SER A 117 28.93 19.62 5.85
C SER A 117 28.94 19.27 4.35
N GLU A 118 29.10 18.00 4.01
CA GLU A 118 29.15 17.50 2.62
C GLU A 118 27.77 16.99 2.13
N GLN A 119 26.81 16.79 3.04
CA GLN A 119 25.54 16.11 2.73
C GLN A 119 24.68 16.81 1.66
N GLU A 120 24.61 18.13 1.67
CA GLU A 120 23.80 18.90 0.70
C GLU A 120 24.39 18.80 -0.72
N GLU A 121 25.70 19.00 -0.84
CA GLU A 121 26.41 18.89 -2.13
C GLU A 121 26.29 17.49 -2.72
N ILE A 122 26.47 16.46 -1.88
CA ILE A 122 26.31 15.06 -2.31
C ILE A 122 24.86 14.76 -2.70
N SER A 123 23.87 15.27 -1.97
CA SER A 123 22.45 15.08 -2.33
C SER A 123 22.13 15.66 -3.70
N GLN A 124 22.60 16.89 -3.97
CA GLN A 124 22.41 17.53 -5.27
C GLN A 124 23.09 16.73 -6.38
N LYS A 125 24.35 16.35 -6.20
CA LYS A 125 25.12 15.55 -7.17
C LYS A 125 24.43 14.22 -7.48
N LEU A 126 24.00 13.49 -6.44
CA LEU A 126 23.34 12.19 -6.61
C LEU A 126 21.97 12.32 -7.29
N MET A 127 21.24 13.40 -7.02
CA MET A 127 19.95 13.64 -7.68
C MET A 127 20.12 13.99 -9.16
N GLU A 128 21.11 14.82 -9.50
CA GLU A 128 21.38 15.26 -10.88
C GLU A 128 21.97 14.14 -11.74
N GLU A 129 23.00 13.43 -11.25
CA GLU A 129 23.74 12.43 -12.03
C GLU A 129 23.10 11.04 -11.97
N TYR A 130 22.47 10.68 -10.85
CA TYR A 130 21.99 9.31 -10.60
C TYR A 130 20.49 9.20 -10.33
N LYS A 131 19.75 10.32 -10.17
CA LYS A 131 18.34 10.29 -9.71
C LYS A 131 18.20 9.55 -8.37
N CYS A 132 19.19 9.71 -7.51
CA CYS A 132 19.24 9.12 -6.17
C CYS A 132 19.10 10.21 -5.11
N MET A 133 18.15 10.04 -4.19
CA MET A 133 17.94 10.90 -3.03
C MET A 133 18.47 10.18 -1.77
N PRO A 134 19.65 10.58 -1.24
CA PRO A 134 20.24 9.93 -0.09
C PRO A 134 19.48 10.26 1.20
N THR A 135 19.32 9.25 2.04
CA THR A 135 18.78 9.37 3.40
C THR A 135 19.93 9.24 4.40
N PHE A 136 20.36 10.36 4.98
CA PHE A 136 21.43 10.35 5.98
C PHE A 136 20.89 10.05 7.38
N LEU A 137 21.35 8.94 7.95
CA LEU A 137 21.11 8.56 9.34
C LEU A 137 22.38 8.82 10.15
N SER A 138 22.25 9.27 11.39
CA SER A 138 23.44 9.36 12.25
C SER A 138 23.98 7.95 12.53
N PRO A 139 25.30 7.78 12.76
CA PRO A 139 25.88 6.47 13.04
C PRO A 139 25.20 5.73 14.20
N GLU A 140 24.82 6.45 15.26
CA GLU A 140 24.07 5.91 16.39
C GLU A 140 22.66 5.42 15.98
N LEU A 141 21.93 6.23 15.22
CA LEU A 141 20.60 5.85 14.74
C LEU A 141 20.69 4.64 13.82
N PHE A 142 21.62 4.64 12.86
CA PHE A 142 21.85 3.52 11.95
C PHE A 142 22.18 2.23 12.73
N GLN A 143 23.06 2.31 13.73
CA GLN A 143 23.39 1.18 14.60
C GLN A 143 22.16 0.61 15.31
N MET A 144 21.33 1.45 15.93
CA MET A 144 20.14 0.99 16.67
C MET A 144 19.03 0.49 15.76
N TYR A 145 18.81 1.14 14.61
CA TYR A 145 17.79 0.78 13.64
C TYR A 145 18.18 -0.49 12.85
N TYR A 146 19.32 -0.46 12.17
CA TYR A 146 19.72 -1.49 11.22
C TYR A 146 20.29 -2.69 11.97
N HIS A 147 21.37 -2.50 12.73
CA HIS A 147 22.00 -3.60 13.45
C HIS A 147 21.18 -4.05 14.67
N GLY A 148 20.54 -3.13 15.38
CA GLY A 148 19.65 -3.43 16.50
C GLY A 148 18.31 -4.01 16.05
N PHE A 149 17.32 -3.16 15.76
CA PHE A 149 15.96 -3.64 15.52
C PHE A 149 15.84 -4.59 14.31
N CYS A 150 16.43 -4.22 13.16
CA CYS A 150 16.27 -5.00 11.94
C CYS A 150 17.02 -6.33 12.00
N LYS A 151 18.31 -6.32 12.38
CA LYS A 151 19.14 -7.54 12.37
C LYS A 151 19.09 -8.37 13.65
N GLN A 152 18.92 -7.78 14.84
CA GLN A 152 18.83 -8.56 16.09
C GLN A 152 17.41 -8.99 16.45
N GLN A 153 16.36 -8.27 16.01
CA GLN A 153 14.97 -8.62 16.37
C GLN A 153 14.15 -9.14 15.18
N LEU A 154 13.99 -8.34 14.11
CA LEU A 154 13.12 -8.72 12.99
C LEU A 154 13.67 -9.90 12.19
N TRP A 155 14.96 -9.88 11.82
CA TRP A 155 15.57 -10.90 11.00
C TRP A 155 15.49 -12.31 11.63
N PRO A 156 15.92 -12.53 12.90
CA PRO A 156 15.70 -13.78 13.61
C PRO A 156 14.24 -14.22 13.65
N LEU A 157 13.32 -13.31 14.01
CA LEU A 157 11.91 -13.62 14.14
C LEU A 157 11.30 -14.09 12.80
N PHE A 158 11.61 -13.39 11.71
CA PHE A 158 11.10 -13.73 10.37
C PHE A 158 11.68 -15.05 9.86
N HIS A 159 12.85 -15.44 10.39
CA HIS A 159 13.50 -16.73 10.12
C HIS A 159 13.23 -17.79 11.20
N TYR A 160 12.17 -17.61 12.01
CA TYR A 160 11.67 -18.59 12.99
C TYR A 160 12.64 -18.87 14.16
N MET A 161 13.56 -17.95 14.42
CA MET A 161 14.40 -17.98 15.62
C MET A 161 13.77 -17.13 16.72
N LEU A 162 13.25 -17.80 17.75
CA LEU A 162 12.71 -17.15 18.94
C LEU A 162 13.80 -16.98 20.01
N PRO A 163 13.81 -15.86 20.76
CA PRO A 163 14.74 -15.63 21.87
C PRO A 163 14.28 -16.44 23.11
N ILE A 164 14.38 -17.77 23.04
CA ILE A 164 13.93 -18.67 24.12
C ILE A 164 14.94 -18.67 25.28
N CYS A 165 16.22 -18.44 24.99
CA CYS A 165 17.28 -18.37 25.99
C CYS A 165 17.82 -16.95 26.08
N LEU A 166 17.94 -16.40 27.30
CA LEU A 166 18.53 -15.08 27.60
C LEU A 166 19.98 -14.90 27.09
N HIS A 167 20.64 -15.99 26.67
CA HIS A 167 21.99 -16.00 26.11
C HIS A 167 22.04 -16.16 24.57
N LYS A 168 20.89 -16.42 23.92
CA LYS A 168 20.74 -16.68 22.47
C LYS A 168 19.81 -15.67 21.78
N GLY A 169 19.39 -14.62 22.48
CA GLY A 169 18.58 -13.55 21.92
C GLY A 169 18.28 -12.50 22.98
N ASP A 170 18.45 -11.23 22.63
CA ASP A 170 18.10 -10.12 23.51
C ASP A 170 16.58 -10.01 23.64
N LEU A 171 16.11 -9.66 24.84
CA LEU A 171 14.70 -9.35 25.06
C LEU A 171 14.30 -8.17 24.18
N PHE A 172 12.99 -8.03 23.93
CA PHE A 172 12.48 -6.91 23.16
C PHE A 172 12.89 -5.58 23.81
N ASP A 173 13.67 -4.80 23.07
CA ASP A 173 14.09 -3.45 23.43
C ASP A 173 13.24 -2.40 22.71
N ARG A 174 12.48 -1.64 23.50
CA ARG A 174 11.61 -0.57 23.00
C ARG A 174 12.41 0.60 22.42
N SER A 175 13.63 0.84 22.87
CA SER A 175 14.50 1.90 22.34
C SER A 175 14.91 1.61 20.90
N LEU A 176 15.18 0.35 20.56
CA LEU A 176 15.45 -0.08 19.18
C LEU A 176 14.23 0.12 18.28
N PHE A 177 13.02 -0.14 18.79
CA PHE A 177 11.81 0.18 18.03
C PHE A 177 11.61 1.68 17.82
N GLN A 178 11.96 2.53 18.79
CA GLN A 178 11.94 3.99 18.60
C GLN A 178 12.96 4.46 17.56
N ALA A 179 14.14 3.85 17.52
CA ALA A 179 15.10 4.07 16.44
C ALA A 179 14.53 3.65 15.08
N TYR A 180 13.83 2.51 15.01
CA TYR A 180 13.17 2.03 13.80
C TYR A 180 12.08 2.99 13.28
N ILE A 181 11.24 3.52 14.18
CA ILE A 181 10.28 4.59 13.89
C ILE A 181 11.00 5.83 13.36
N SER A 182 12.07 6.26 14.03
CA SER A 182 12.82 7.48 13.70
C SER A 182 13.48 7.39 12.33
N ALA A 183 14.08 6.24 12.00
CA ALA A 183 14.65 5.98 10.69
C ALA A 183 13.56 6.01 9.59
N ASN A 184 12.46 5.25 9.76
CA ASN A 184 11.35 5.23 8.81
C ASN A 184 10.74 6.63 8.59
N LYS A 185 10.70 7.47 9.63
CA LYS A 185 10.25 8.86 9.51
C LYS A 185 11.21 9.70 8.65
N LYS A 186 12.54 9.54 8.80
CA LYS A 186 13.53 10.22 7.95
C LYS A 186 13.43 9.79 6.48
N PHE A 187 13.22 8.50 6.23
CA PHE A 187 12.92 8.00 4.88
C PHE A 187 11.65 8.66 4.31
N ALA A 188 10.59 8.77 5.10
CA ALA A 188 9.36 9.45 4.67
C ALA A 188 9.63 10.92 4.31
N GLU A 189 10.43 11.64 5.09
CA GLU A 189 10.82 13.02 4.81
C GLU A 189 11.54 13.13 3.46
N LYS A 190 12.45 12.20 3.15
CA LYS A 190 13.18 12.19 1.87
C LYS A 190 12.32 11.82 0.67
N VAL A 191 11.36 10.91 0.83
CA VAL A 191 10.37 10.63 -0.22
C VAL A 191 9.52 11.88 -0.51
N MET A 192 9.12 12.61 0.54
CA MET A 192 8.31 13.84 0.41
C MET A 192 9.05 14.98 -0.33
N GLU A 193 10.38 14.97 -0.37
CA GLU A 193 11.17 15.96 -1.10
C GLU A 193 11.12 15.76 -2.63
N VAL A 194 10.84 14.54 -3.11
CA VAL A 194 10.94 14.19 -4.54
C VAL A 194 9.60 13.82 -5.20
N ILE A 195 8.58 13.52 -4.38
CA ILE A 195 7.29 13.00 -4.85
C ILE A 195 6.37 14.08 -5.40
N ASN A 196 5.73 13.78 -6.54
CA ASN A 196 4.51 14.40 -6.99
C ASN A 196 3.32 13.48 -6.66
N SER A 197 2.49 13.88 -5.69
CA SER A 197 1.50 13.00 -5.05
C SER A 197 0.42 12.44 -5.97
N ASP A 198 0.14 13.12 -7.08
CA ASP A 198 -1.03 12.82 -7.92
C ASP A 198 -0.69 11.77 -8.97
N ASP A 199 0.56 11.74 -9.41
CA ASP A 199 1.04 10.94 -10.53
C ASP A 199 1.97 9.80 -10.10
N ASP A 200 2.88 10.04 -9.15
CA ASP A 200 4.00 9.15 -8.86
C ASP A 200 3.57 7.87 -8.12
N TYR A 201 4.29 6.78 -8.40
CA TYR A 201 4.17 5.51 -7.68
C TYR A 201 5.35 5.32 -6.72
N VAL A 202 5.07 5.13 -5.43
CA VAL A 202 6.10 4.78 -4.44
C VAL A 202 6.12 3.27 -4.26
N TRP A 203 7.27 2.65 -4.51
CA TRP A 203 7.49 1.23 -4.28
C TRP A 203 8.54 1.01 -3.18
N ILE A 204 8.07 0.56 -2.02
CA ILE A 204 8.85 0.35 -0.80
C ILE A 204 9.32 -1.10 -0.73
N HIS A 205 10.59 -1.31 -0.39
CA HIS A 205 11.20 -2.62 -0.33
C HIS A 205 11.64 -3.05 1.08
N ASP A 206 11.22 -4.26 1.42
CA ASP A 206 11.69 -5.10 2.52
C ASP A 206 11.38 -4.65 3.95
N TYR A 207 11.73 -5.51 4.90
CA TYR A 207 11.38 -5.40 6.32
C TYR A 207 12.00 -4.19 7.04
N TYR A 208 12.95 -3.49 6.44
CA TYR A 208 13.56 -2.29 7.03
C TYR A 208 12.59 -1.10 7.06
N LEU A 209 11.64 -1.05 6.12
CA LEU A 209 10.79 0.11 5.88
C LEU A 209 9.29 -0.18 6.04
N MET A 210 8.92 -1.11 6.93
CA MET A 210 7.51 -1.51 7.10
C MET A 210 6.63 -0.41 7.72
N LEU A 211 7.21 0.60 8.37
CA LEU A 211 6.47 1.74 8.95
C LEU A 211 6.29 2.91 7.96
N LEU A 212 7.07 2.93 6.89
CA LEU A 212 7.05 3.99 5.88
C LEU A 212 5.66 4.22 5.25
N PRO A 213 4.86 3.20 4.90
CA PRO A 213 3.54 3.46 4.30
C PRO A 213 2.61 4.31 5.19
N THR A 214 2.66 4.12 6.51
CA THR A 214 1.88 4.96 7.46
C THR A 214 2.31 6.42 7.41
N PHE A 215 3.62 6.68 7.38
CA PHE A 215 4.12 8.06 7.38
C PHE A 215 3.76 8.80 6.10
N LEU A 216 3.83 8.11 4.95
CA LEU A 216 3.43 8.68 3.66
C LEU A 216 1.93 8.92 3.62
N ARG A 217 1.10 7.91 3.93
CA ARG A 217 -0.36 8.02 3.85
C ARG A 217 -0.94 9.09 4.81
N LYS A 218 -0.32 9.29 5.97
CA LYS A 218 -0.72 10.35 6.92
C LYS A 218 -0.49 11.76 6.38
N ARG A 219 0.45 11.96 5.47
CA ARG A 219 0.78 13.27 4.88
C ARG A 219 0.18 13.46 3.50
N LEU A 220 0.06 12.37 2.74
CA LEU A 220 -0.45 12.31 1.38
C LEU A 220 -1.55 11.25 1.32
N ASN A 221 -2.81 11.66 1.38
CA ASN A 221 -3.92 10.69 1.50
C ASN A 221 -4.09 9.82 0.25
N GLN A 222 -3.78 10.36 -0.95
CA GLN A 222 -3.96 9.68 -2.24
C GLN A 222 -2.70 9.00 -2.80
N VAL A 223 -1.57 9.05 -2.07
CA VAL A 223 -0.29 8.49 -2.53
C VAL A 223 -0.43 7.03 -2.95
N LYS A 224 0.16 6.66 -4.10
CA LYS A 224 0.12 5.30 -4.63
C LYS A 224 1.30 4.50 -4.06
N ILE A 225 1.03 3.54 -3.18
CA ILE A 225 2.07 2.80 -2.45
C ILE A 225 2.01 1.30 -2.75
N GLY A 226 3.10 0.79 -3.33
CA GLY A 226 3.44 -0.63 -3.31
C GLY A 226 4.42 -0.94 -2.19
N PHE A 227 4.27 -2.09 -1.55
CA PHE A 227 5.27 -2.66 -0.64
C PHE A 227 5.61 -4.08 -1.08
N PHE A 228 6.89 -4.45 -1.10
CA PHE A 228 7.30 -5.83 -1.39
C PHE A 228 8.25 -6.36 -0.32
N LEU A 229 7.88 -7.49 0.31
CA LEU A 229 8.72 -8.15 1.30
C LEU A 229 9.63 -9.20 0.64
N HIS A 230 10.94 -9.01 0.73
CA HIS A 230 11.91 -9.95 0.18
C HIS A 230 12.23 -11.10 1.14
N SER A 231 12.18 -10.83 2.44
CA SER A 231 12.32 -11.82 3.50
C SER A 231 11.09 -12.73 3.65
N PRO A 232 11.20 -13.88 4.35
CA PRO A 232 10.02 -14.64 4.75
C PRO A 232 9.08 -13.80 5.63
N PHE A 233 7.79 -14.12 5.59
CA PHE A 233 6.85 -13.68 6.62
C PHE A 233 6.53 -14.85 7.56
N PRO A 234 6.68 -14.69 8.90
CA PRO A 234 6.49 -15.80 9.82
C PRO A 234 5.01 -16.11 10.08
N SER A 235 4.72 -17.34 10.48
CA SER A 235 3.35 -17.75 10.86
C SER A 235 2.83 -16.90 12.03
N SER A 236 1.51 -16.84 12.19
CA SER A 236 0.88 -16.05 13.26
C SER A 236 1.33 -16.43 14.67
N GLU A 237 1.73 -17.68 14.89
CA GLU A 237 2.22 -18.15 16.20
C GLU A 237 3.60 -17.59 16.54
N ILE A 238 4.44 -17.38 15.52
CA ILE A 238 5.76 -16.76 15.67
C ILE A 238 5.60 -15.24 15.66
N TYR A 239 4.88 -14.68 14.68
CA TYR A 239 4.71 -13.23 14.55
C TYR A 239 4.11 -12.59 15.81
N ARG A 240 3.21 -13.29 16.52
CA ARG A 240 2.57 -12.76 17.73
C ARG A 240 3.52 -12.56 18.91
N THR A 241 4.72 -13.15 18.89
CA THR A 241 5.73 -12.91 19.92
C THR A 241 6.34 -11.52 19.83
N LEU A 242 6.21 -10.83 18.69
CA LEU A 242 6.65 -9.44 18.52
C LEU A 242 5.71 -8.50 19.31
N PRO A 243 6.22 -7.70 20.25
CA PRO A 243 5.38 -6.79 21.02
C PRO A 243 4.70 -5.70 20.17
N VAL A 244 5.36 -5.25 19.10
CA VAL A 244 4.93 -4.15 18.20
C VAL A 244 4.30 -4.65 16.89
N ARG A 245 3.74 -5.87 16.93
CA ARG A 245 3.14 -6.57 15.79
C ARG A 245 1.97 -5.82 15.16
N GLU A 246 1.13 -5.15 15.95
CA GLU A 246 -0.05 -4.47 15.42
C GLU A 246 0.34 -3.21 14.66
N GLU A 247 1.30 -2.45 15.18
CA GLU A 247 1.81 -1.23 14.58
C GLU A 247 2.41 -1.51 13.18
N ILE A 248 3.17 -2.60 13.06
CA ILE A 248 3.75 -3.02 11.79
C ILE A 248 2.68 -3.50 10.81
N LEU A 249 1.73 -4.35 11.24
CA LEU A 249 0.63 -4.79 10.35
C LEU A 249 -0.24 -3.64 9.88
N LYS A 250 -0.68 -2.77 10.80
CA LYS A 250 -1.49 -1.58 10.48
C LYS A 250 -0.74 -0.67 9.51
N SER A 251 0.59 -0.61 9.62
CA SER A 251 1.38 0.16 8.67
C SER A 251 1.45 -0.46 7.28
N LEU A 252 1.70 -1.76 7.18
CA LEU A 252 1.70 -2.43 5.87
C LEU A 252 0.35 -2.29 5.16
N LEU A 253 -0.76 -2.30 5.91
CA LEU A 253 -2.12 -2.07 5.39
C LEU A 253 -2.38 -0.62 4.92
N ASN A 254 -1.43 0.31 5.11
CA ASN A 254 -1.43 1.61 4.46
C ASN A 254 -0.80 1.58 3.05
N ALA A 255 -0.37 0.42 2.54
CA ALA A 255 -0.06 0.23 1.12
C ALA A 255 -1.32 -0.13 0.32
N ASP A 256 -1.30 0.10 -0.99
CA ASP A 256 -2.36 -0.30 -1.93
C ASP A 256 -2.12 -1.72 -2.47
N LEU A 257 -0.83 -2.08 -2.65
CA LEU A 257 -0.40 -3.41 -3.05
C LEU A 257 0.73 -3.93 -2.13
N ILE A 258 0.57 -5.13 -1.57
CA ILE A 258 1.58 -5.82 -0.77
C ILE A 258 2.03 -7.09 -1.49
N GLY A 259 3.31 -7.19 -1.80
CA GLY A 259 3.94 -8.31 -2.49
C GLY A 259 4.72 -9.24 -1.58
N PHE A 260 4.63 -10.54 -1.86
CA PHE A 260 5.40 -11.60 -1.21
C PHE A 260 6.02 -12.56 -2.22
N GLN A 261 7.16 -13.15 -1.85
CA GLN A 261 7.88 -14.13 -2.68
C GLN A 261 7.08 -15.42 -2.96
N THR A 262 6.31 -15.90 -1.98
CA THR A 262 5.56 -17.16 -2.04
C THR A 262 4.17 -17.04 -1.44
N TYR A 263 3.28 -17.96 -1.81
CA TYR A 263 1.93 -18.02 -1.26
C TYR A 263 1.92 -18.25 0.26
N ASP A 264 2.86 -19.04 0.80
CA ASP A 264 2.93 -19.29 2.23
C ASP A 264 3.15 -18.01 3.03
N TYR A 265 4.06 -17.13 2.58
CA TYR A 265 4.33 -15.87 3.28
C TYR A 265 3.11 -14.94 3.22
N ALA A 266 2.46 -14.83 2.06
CA ALA A 266 1.22 -14.08 1.92
C ALA A 266 0.11 -14.64 2.83
N ARG A 267 -0.07 -15.97 2.87
CA ARG A 267 -1.03 -16.65 3.72
C ARG A 267 -0.76 -16.39 5.20
N TYR A 268 0.50 -16.38 5.63
CA TYR A 268 0.86 -16.06 7.01
C TYR A 268 0.55 -14.61 7.37
N PHE A 269 0.83 -13.65 6.48
CA PHE A 269 0.45 -12.26 6.65
C PHE A 269 -1.07 -12.10 6.81
N LEU A 270 -1.84 -12.68 5.89
CA LEU A 270 -3.31 -12.67 5.91
C LEU A 270 -3.87 -13.29 7.21
N SER A 271 -3.26 -14.40 7.67
CA SER A 271 -3.62 -15.01 8.94
C SER A 271 -3.32 -14.11 10.14
N CYS A 272 -2.24 -13.31 10.09
CA CYS A 272 -1.94 -12.34 11.14
C CYS A 272 -2.95 -11.19 11.13
N CYS A 273 -3.29 -10.63 9.96
CA CYS A 273 -4.34 -9.62 9.83
C CYS A 273 -5.69 -10.12 10.38
N SER A 274 -6.07 -11.36 10.07
CA SER A 274 -7.32 -11.94 10.56
C SER A 274 -7.31 -12.16 12.08
N ARG A 275 -6.25 -12.78 12.62
CA ARG A 275 -6.20 -13.14 14.05
C ARG A 275 -5.94 -11.96 14.97
N MET A 276 -5.21 -10.94 14.52
CA MET A 276 -4.79 -9.81 15.34
C MET A 276 -5.67 -8.57 15.15
N LEU A 277 -6.17 -8.35 13.92
CA LEU A 277 -6.93 -7.14 13.57
C LEU A 277 -8.40 -7.44 13.26
N GLY A 278 -8.82 -8.71 13.26
CA GLY A 278 -10.20 -9.10 12.95
C GLY A 278 -10.59 -8.86 11.49
N LEU A 279 -9.60 -8.75 10.59
CA LEU A 279 -9.83 -8.44 9.19
C LEU A 279 -10.10 -9.70 8.38
N HIS A 280 -11.02 -9.60 7.41
CA HIS A 280 -11.31 -10.67 6.47
C HIS A 280 -10.72 -10.31 5.11
N TYR A 281 -10.18 -11.31 4.43
CA TYR A 281 -9.73 -11.19 3.05
C TYR A 281 -10.64 -12.01 2.15
N GLU A 282 -10.79 -11.55 0.93
CA GLU A 282 -11.56 -12.23 -0.10
C GLU A 282 -10.67 -12.51 -1.30
N SER A 283 -10.95 -13.60 -2.01
CA SER A 283 -10.38 -13.82 -3.32
C SER A 283 -11.44 -13.66 -4.40
N LYS A 284 -11.25 -12.69 -5.29
CA LYS A 284 -12.16 -12.41 -6.42
C LYS A 284 -11.36 -12.41 -7.71
N ARG A 285 -11.78 -13.25 -8.67
CA ARG A 285 -11.19 -13.35 -10.02
C ARG A 285 -9.65 -13.54 -10.02
N GLY A 286 -9.13 -14.28 -9.04
CA GLY A 286 -7.69 -14.57 -8.90
C GLY A 286 -6.89 -13.51 -8.15
N TYR A 287 -7.50 -12.41 -7.72
CA TYR A 287 -6.89 -11.43 -6.83
C TYR A 287 -7.25 -11.73 -5.38
N ILE A 288 -6.34 -11.44 -4.46
CA ILE A 288 -6.59 -11.49 -3.02
C ILE A 288 -6.59 -10.06 -2.52
N GLY A 289 -7.70 -9.64 -1.88
CA GLY A 289 -7.87 -8.30 -1.34
C GLY A 289 -8.35 -8.34 0.10
N LEU A 290 -7.94 -7.36 0.88
CA LEU A 290 -8.39 -7.16 2.26
C LEU A 290 -8.97 -5.76 2.41
N GLU A 291 -10.18 -5.67 2.98
CA GLU A 291 -10.82 -4.37 3.26
C GLU A 291 -10.24 -3.76 4.54
N TYR A 292 -9.70 -2.55 4.42
CA TYR A 292 -9.11 -1.81 5.53
C TYR A 292 -9.47 -0.33 5.46
N TYR A 293 -10.36 0.11 6.35
CA TYR A 293 -10.88 1.49 6.40
C TYR A 293 -11.40 2.03 5.05
N GLY A 294 -12.25 1.24 4.37
CA GLY A 294 -12.86 1.64 3.09
C GLY A 294 -11.90 1.58 1.89
N ARG A 295 -10.73 0.96 2.05
CA ARG A 295 -9.78 0.69 0.96
C ARG A 295 -9.53 -0.80 0.83
N THR A 296 -9.47 -1.28 -0.40
CA THR A 296 -9.03 -2.64 -0.70
C THR A 296 -7.49 -2.69 -0.79
N VAL A 297 -6.85 -3.33 0.18
CA VAL A 297 -5.42 -3.65 0.14
C VAL A 297 -5.22 -4.93 -0.67
N SER A 298 -4.59 -4.82 -1.83
CA SER A 298 -4.33 -5.94 -2.72
C SER A 298 -3.09 -6.73 -2.31
N ILE A 299 -3.12 -8.06 -2.44
CA ILE A 299 -2.00 -8.95 -2.14
C ILE A 299 -1.50 -9.59 -3.44
N LYS A 300 -0.20 -9.43 -3.71
CA LYS A 300 0.51 -10.05 -4.83
C LYS A 300 1.44 -11.15 -4.33
N ILE A 301 1.41 -12.29 -5.03
CA ILE A 301 2.39 -13.35 -4.85
C ILE A 301 3.20 -13.42 -6.14
N LEU A 302 4.50 -13.12 -6.05
CA LEU A 302 5.39 -13.12 -7.19
C LEU A 302 6.83 -13.30 -6.72
N SER A 303 7.47 -14.37 -7.17
CA SER A 303 8.87 -14.63 -6.87
C SER A 303 9.77 -13.70 -7.69
N VAL A 304 10.75 -13.08 -7.04
CA VAL A 304 11.76 -12.29 -7.74
C VAL A 304 12.69 -13.19 -8.58
N GLY A 305 13.04 -12.69 -9.77
CA GLY A 305 13.94 -13.35 -10.73
C GLY A 305 15.35 -12.79 -10.73
N ILE A 306 16.15 -13.24 -11.69
CA ILE A 306 17.52 -12.76 -11.95
C ILE A 306 17.57 -11.94 -13.24
N HIS A 307 18.64 -11.16 -13.44
CA HIS A 307 18.85 -10.41 -14.67
C HIS A 307 19.59 -11.24 -15.74
N MET A 308 18.87 -11.71 -16.74
CA MET A 308 19.40 -12.58 -17.81
C MET A 308 20.54 -11.92 -18.61
N GLY A 309 20.34 -10.70 -19.11
CA GLY A 309 21.34 -10.01 -19.95
C GLY A 309 22.68 -9.74 -19.25
N ARG A 310 22.64 -9.44 -17.94
CA ARG A 310 23.83 -9.25 -17.11
C ARG A 310 24.65 -10.53 -16.98
N LEU A 311 24.00 -11.64 -16.66
CA LEU A 311 24.68 -12.95 -16.56
C LEU A 311 25.28 -13.35 -17.89
N GLN A 312 24.55 -13.18 -19.00
CA GLN A 312 25.07 -13.44 -20.35
C GLN A 312 26.29 -12.58 -20.67
N SER A 313 26.25 -11.28 -20.36
CA SER A 313 27.39 -10.38 -20.56
C SER A 313 28.62 -10.82 -19.78
N VAL A 314 28.46 -11.29 -18.55
CA VAL A 314 29.59 -11.75 -17.72
C VAL A 314 30.08 -13.13 -18.17
N LEU A 315 29.21 -14.04 -18.60
CA LEU A 315 29.58 -15.35 -19.16
C LEU A 315 30.47 -15.20 -20.40
N ASN A 316 30.19 -14.20 -21.25
CA ASN A 316 30.96 -13.89 -22.45
C ASN A 316 32.26 -13.11 -22.18
N HIS A 317 32.51 -12.70 -20.94
CA HIS A 317 33.70 -11.92 -20.61
C HIS A 317 34.98 -12.81 -20.67
N PRO A 318 36.08 -12.37 -21.30
CA PRO A 318 37.30 -13.17 -21.43
C PRO A 318 37.89 -13.64 -20.09
N ALA A 319 37.82 -12.78 -19.05
CA ALA A 319 38.27 -13.14 -17.71
C ALA A 319 37.48 -14.32 -17.12
N THR A 320 36.18 -14.44 -17.44
CA THR A 320 35.34 -15.57 -17.01
C THR A 320 35.82 -16.85 -17.67
N ALA A 321 36.02 -16.84 -19.00
CA ALA A 321 36.50 -18.02 -19.74
C ALA A 321 37.86 -18.50 -19.22
N SER A 322 38.83 -17.59 -19.03
CA SER A 322 40.13 -17.91 -18.46
C SER A 322 40.01 -18.50 -17.05
N LYS A 323 39.12 -17.96 -16.22
CA LYS A 323 38.92 -18.45 -14.86
C LYS A 323 38.24 -19.83 -14.81
N VAL A 324 37.30 -20.09 -15.73
CA VAL A 324 36.70 -21.43 -15.88
C VAL A 324 37.77 -22.46 -16.19
N GLN A 325 38.65 -22.19 -17.15
CA GLN A 325 39.75 -23.09 -17.50
C GLN A 325 40.71 -23.34 -16.32
N GLU A 326 41.03 -22.29 -15.56
CA GLU A 326 41.83 -22.40 -14.34
C GLU A 326 41.18 -23.33 -13.30
N ILE A 327 39.88 -23.14 -13.03
CA ILE A 327 39.12 -23.96 -12.07
C ILE A 327 39.05 -25.41 -12.53
N GLU A 328 38.77 -25.65 -13.82
CA GLU A 328 38.69 -26.99 -14.40
C GLU A 328 40.03 -27.74 -14.36
N GLU A 329 41.16 -27.05 -14.58
CA GLU A 329 42.48 -27.67 -14.46
C GLU A 329 42.85 -27.93 -12.99
N ASN A 330 42.53 -27.02 -12.07
CA ASN A 330 42.78 -27.19 -10.63
C ASN A 330 42.02 -28.40 -10.05
N PHE A 331 40.81 -28.66 -10.53
CA PHE A 331 39.95 -29.75 -10.07
C PHE A 331 39.84 -30.91 -11.06
N LYS A 332 40.80 -31.02 -11.99
CA LYS A 332 40.81 -32.05 -13.03
C LYS A 332 40.67 -33.46 -12.46
N GLY A 333 39.75 -34.22 -13.04
CA GLY A 333 39.45 -35.59 -12.63
C GLY A 333 38.58 -35.70 -11.36
N LYS A 334 38.13 -34.57 -10.81
CA LYS A 334 37.27 -34.51 -9.62
C LYS A 334 35.96 -33.82 -9.98
N LYS A 335 34.86 -34.22 -9.33
CA LYS A 335 33.56 -33.55 -9.43
C LYS A 335 33.49 -32.44 -8.40
N LEU A 336 33.14 -31.24 -8.84
CA LEU A 336 33.00 -30.03 -8.06
C LEU A 336 31.53 -29.84 -7.59
N LEU A 337 31.35 -29.85 -6.27
CA LEU A 337 30.14 -29.43 -5.59
C LEU A 337 30.32 -27.98 -5.13
N LEU A 338 29.27 -27.17 -5.24
CA LEU A 338 29.36 -25.74 -4.95
C LEU A 338 28.28 -25.28 -3.99
N GLY A 339 28.72 -24.61 -2.91
CA GLY A 339 27.89 -23.77 -2.06
C GLY A 339 28.28 -22.31 -2.21
N VAL A 340 27.29 -21.41 -2.31
CA VAL A 340 27.52 -19.96 -2.31
C VAL A 340 26.48 -19.36 -1.37
N ASP A 341 26.94 -18.86 -0.24
CA ASP A 341 26.04 -18.39 0.81
C ASP A 341 26.65 -17.18 1.52
N ASP A 342 25.79 -16.29 2.00
CA ASP A 342 26.23 -15.28 2.96
C ASP A 342 26.55 -15.95 4.30
N MET A 343 27.53 -15.41 5.02
CA MET A 343 27.81 -15.89 6.37
C MET A 343 26.70 -15.47 7.34
N ASP A 344 25.74 -16.38 7.53
CA ASP A 344 24.56 -16.23 8.38
C ASP A 344 24.10 -17.63 8.85
N LEU A 345 23.61 -17.71 10.09
CA LEU A 345 23.12 -18.95 10.72
C LEU A 345 22.03 -19.63 9.88
N PHE A 346 21.16 -18.86 9.23
CA PHE A 346 20.02 -19.39 8.49
C PHE A 346 20.42 -20.03 7.14
N LYS A 347 21.65 -19.83 6.68
CA LYS A 347 22.14 -20.43 5.43
C LYS A 347 22.57 -21.89 5.58
N GLY A 348 22.68 -22.41 6.81
CA GLY A 348 22.89 -23.84 7.04
C GLY A 348 24.24 -24.37 6.53
N ILE A 349 25.28 -23.53 6.43
CA ILE A 349 26.60 -23.92 5.93
C ILE A 349 27.17 -25.09 6.74
N SER A 350 27.11 -25.04 8.07
CA SER A 350 27.55 -26.14 8.94
C SER A 350 26.83 -27.45 8.65
N LEU A 351 25.50 -27.42 8.44
CA LEU A 351 24.70 -28.60 8.09
C LEU A 351 25.13 -29.19 6.73
N LYS A 352 25.53 -28.33 5.80
CA LYS A 352 26.03 -28.73 4.48
C LYS A 352 27.33 -29.51 4.60
N LEU A 353 28.25 -28.98 5.41
CA LEU A 353 29.55 -29.59 5.66
C LEU A 353 29.40 -30.94 6.37
N LEU A 354 28.53 -31.02 7.38
CA LEU A 354 28.25 -32.28 8.07
C LEU A 354 27.66 -33.36 7.13
N ALA A 355 26.78 -32.97 6.22
CA ALA A 355 26.21 -33.90 5.24
C ALA A 355 27.25 -34.40 4.23
N PHE A 356 28.19 -33.52 3.85
CA PHE A 356 29.33 -33.88 3.02
C PHE A 356 30.32 -34.79 3.75
N GLU A 357 30.56 -34.56 5.03
CA GLU A 357 31.36 -35.44 5.89
C GLU A 357 30.76 -36.85 5.94
N LEU A 358 29.45 -36.95 6.21
CA LEU A 358 28.72 -38.21 6.23
C LEU A 358 28.77 -38.94 4.87
N LEU A 359 28.75 -38.18 3.76
CA LEU A 359 28.87 -38.75 2.42
C LEU A 359 30.24 -39.43 2.23
N LEU A 360 31.33 -38.78 2.66
CA LEU A 360 32.69 -39.32 2.56
C LEU A 360 32.91 -40.51 3.51
N GLU A 361 32.21 -40.53 4.65
CA GLU A 361 32.19 -41.66 5.58
C GLU A 361 31.51 -42.88 4.95
N ARG A 362 30.26 -42.72 4.46
CA ARG A 362 29.44 -43.80 3.90
C ARG A 362 29.94 -44.32 2.56
N HIS A 363 30.58 -43.46 1.76
CA HIS A 363 31.05 -43.81 0.41
C HIS A 363 32.55 -43.51 0.23
N PRO A 364 33.45 -44.33 0.83
CA PRO A 364 34.89 -44.14 0.71
C PRO A 364 35.41 -44.10 -0.74
N THR A 365 34.68 -44.71 -1.68
CA THR A 365 35.01 -44.71 -3.11
C THR A 365 34.93 -43.34 -3.78
N LEU A 366 34.30 -42.34 -3.14
CA LEU A 366 34.18 -40.97 -3.61
C LEU A 366 35.31 -40.06 -3.11
N ARG A 367 36.09 -40.49 -2.10
CA ARG A 367 37.27 -39.76 -1.64
C ARG A 367 38.25 -39.58 -2.80
N GLU A 368 38.90 -38.42 -2.85
CA GLU A 368 39.79 -37.98 -3.94
C GLU A 368 39.10 -37.77 -5.30
N LYS A 369 37.79 -38.03 -5.42
CA LYS A 369 37.01 -37.84 -6.65
C LYS A 369 35.99 -36.71 -6.57
N ILE A 370 35.67 -36.22 -5.37
CA ILE A 370 34.73 -35.13 -5.18
C ILE A 370 35.33 -34.05 -4.29
N ILE A 371 34.99 -32.79 -4.56
CA ILE A 371 35.39 -31.61 -3.78
C ILE A 371 34.16 -30.75 -3.56
N LEU A 372 34.01 -30.20 -2.36
CA LEU A 372 33.05 -29.14 -2.05
C LEU A 372 33.77 -27.80 -1.97
N VAL A 373 33.50 -26.89 -2.90
CA VAL A 373 33.88 -25.49 -2.76
C VAL A 373 32.73 -24.75 -2.09
N GLN A 374 32.99 -24.11 -0.95
CA GLN A 374 32.02 -23.24 -0.29
C GLN A 374 32.53 -21.80 -0.35
N ILE A 375 31.86 -20.99 -1.14
CA ILE A 375 32.06 -19.54 -1.21
C ILE A 375 31.20 -18.90 -0.13
N VAL A 376 31.85 -18.11 0.72
CA VAL A 376 31.22 -17.43 1.85
C VAL A 376 31.25 -15.93 1.58
N ASN A 377 30.11 -15.33 1.29
CA ASN A 377 30.02 -13.87 1.18
C ASN A 377 30.07 -13.24 2.59
N PRO A 378 30.50 -11.96 2.71
CA PRO A 378 30.62 -11.26 3.98
C PRO A 378 29.34 -11.28 4.83
N THR A 379 29.51 -11.15 6.15
CA THR A 379 28.40 -11.10 7.11
C THR A 379 27.58 -9.83 6.90
N ARG A 380 26.24 -9.96 6.96
CA ARG A 380 25.32 -8.80 6.86
C ARG A 380 24.98 -8.18 8.22
N SER A 381 25.42 -8.81 9.30
CA SER A 381 25.18 -8.39 10.67
C SER A 381 26.32 -8.81 11.58
N MET A 382 26.39 -8.15 12.74
CA MET A 382 27.32 -8.48 13.81
C MET A 382 26.52 -9.09 14.95
N GLY A 383 26.99 -10.20 15.51
CA GLY A 383 26.28 -10.88 16.60
C GLY A 383 27.01 -12.14 17.04
N LYS A 384 26.59 -12.68 18.19
CA LYS A 384 27.14 -13.92 18.73
C LYS A 384 26.83 -15.10 17.82
N ASP A 385 25.61 -15.20 17.34
CA ASP A 385 25.17 -16.30 16.47
C ASP A 385 25.96 -16.35 15.15
N VAL A 386 26.31 -15.20 14.59
CA VAL A 386 27.14 -15.10 13.38
C VAL A 386 28.57 -15.57 13.65
N LYS A 387 29.14 -15.20 14.82
CA LYS A 387 30.47 -15.68 15.22
C LYS A 387 30.48 -17.20 15.44
N GLU A 388 29.46 -17.73 16.12
CA GLU A 388 29.29 -19.17 16.30
C GLU A 388 29.20 -19.89 14.95
N ALA A 389 28.42 -19.35 13.99
CA ALA A 389 28.33 -19.91 12.64
C ALA A 389 29.67 -19.91 11.88
N ILE A 390 30.48 -18.86 12.03
CA ILE A 390 31.84 -18.79 11.46
C ILE A 390 32.74 -19.86 12.09
N GLU A 391 32.79 -19.91 13.42
CA GLU A 391 33.61 -20.85 14.18
C GLU A 391 33.26 -22.30 13.83
N ASP A 392 31.97 -22.66 13.84
CA ASP A 392 31.49 -23.99 13.47
C ASP A 392 31.87 -24.35 12.03
N THR A 393 31.70 -23.41 11.08
CA THR A 393 32.02 -23.64 9.67
C THR A 393 33.50 -23.96 9.48
N LEU A 394 34.38 -23.17 10.11
CA LEU A 394 35.83 -23.36 10.01
C LEU A 394 36.26 -24.69 10.67
N LEU A 395 35.77 -24.96 11.88
CA LEU A 395 36.11 -26.18 12.63
C LEU A 395 35.66 -27.45 11.90
N ILE A 396 34.46 -27.46 11.32
CA ILE A 396 33.95 -28.61 10.59
C ILE A 396 34.74 -28.81 9.29
N ALA A 397 35.03 -27.75 8.54
CA ALA A 397 35.83 -27.85 7.31
C ALA A 397 37.25 -28.38 7.59
N GLU A 398 37.92 -27.84 8.60
CA GLU A 398 39.25 -28.29 9.02
C GLU A 398 39.22 -29.77 9.45
N ARG A 399 38.20 -30.17 10.22
CA ARG A 399 38.01 -31.58 10.63
C ARG A 399 37.88 -32.50 9.41
N ILE A 400 37.07 -32.14 8.42
CA ILE A 400 36.87 -32.93 7.21
C ILE A 400 38.18 -33.04 6.43
N ASN A 401 38.89 -31.92 6.24
CA ASN A 401 40.14 -31.90 5.48
C ASN A 401 41.25 -32.69 6.19
N ASN A 402 41.34 -32.63 7.52
CA ASN A 402 42.29 -33.44 8.28
C ASN A 402 41.95 -34.93 8.26
N SER A 403 40.66 -35.29 8.21
CA SER A 403 40.22 -36.69 8.28
C SER A 403 40.25 -37.40 6.92
N TYR A 404 39.97 -36.67 5.84
CA TYR A 404 39.78 -37.24 4.50
C TYR A 404 40.69 -36.65 3.42
N GLY A 405 41.45 -35.60 3.73
CA GLY A 405 42.40 -34.99 2.81
C GLY A 405 43.71 -35.76 2.68
N THR A 406 44.37 -35.56 1.55
CA THR A 406 45.70 -36.12 1.24
C THR A 406 46.54 -35.02 0.56
N PRO A 407 47.88 -35.14 0.46
CA PRO A 407 48.70 -34.11 -0.19
C PRO A 407 48.21 -33.81 -1.62
N GLY A 408 47.77 -32.58 -1.88
CA GLY A 408 47.19 -32.17 -3.17
C GLY A 408 45.69 -32.45 -3.34
N TYR A 409 45.01 -32.92 -2.29
CA TYR A 409 43.56 -33.11 -2.25
C TYR A 409 42.98 -32.59 -0.94
N GLU A 410 42.19 -31.53 -1.06
CA GLU A 410 41.40 -30.97 0.02
C GLU A 410 39.91 -31.21 -0.29
N PRO A 411 39.20 -32.05 0.49
CA PRO A 411 37.79 -32.34 0.24
C PRO A 411 36.88 -31.11 0.30
N VAL A 412 37.19 -30.14 1.17
CA VAL A 412 36.43 -28.89 1.35
C VAL A 412 37.33 -27.69 1.13
N VAL A 413 37.03 -26.87 0.12
CA VAL A 413 37.74 -25.61 -0.14
C VAL A 413 36.84 -24.45 0.30
N LEU A 414 37.22 -23.77 1.38
CA LEU A 414 36.53 -22.56 1.83
C LEU A 414 37.12 -21.33 1.14
N ILE A 415 36.25 -20.51 0.54
CA ILE A 415 36.60 -19.19 0.01
C ILE A 415 35.86 -18.17 0.86
N ASP A 416 36.56 -17.61 1.85
CA ASP A 416 36.06 -16.66 2.85
C ASP A 416 36.42 -15.21 2.56
N LYS A 417 36.85 -14.94 1.32
CA LYS A 417 37.19 -13.60 0.82
C LYS A 417 36.21 -13.15 -0.26
N PRO A 418 35.96 -11.84 -0.39
CA PRO A 418 35.24 -11.30 -1.54
C PRO A 418 35.92 -11.72 -2.83
N ILE A 419 35.14 -12.26 -3.78
CA ILE A 419 35.61 -12.58 -5.12
C ILE A 419 34.85 -11.75 -6.16
N PRO A 420 35.51 -11.35 -7.26
CA PRO A 420 34.86 -10.69 -8.37
C PRO A 420 33.69 -11.52 -8.92
N PHE A 421 32.66 -10.84 -9.43
CA PHE A 421 31.47 -11.50 -9.95
C PHE A 421 31.80 -12.52 -11.06
N HIS A 422 32.72 -12.19 -11.97
CA HIS A 422 33.14 -13.12 -13.03
C HIS A 422 33.80 -14.41 -12.50
N GLU A 423 34.52 -14.35 -11.38
CA GLU A 423 35.07 -15.56 -10.74
C GLU A 423 33.97 -16.42 -10.12
N LYS A 424 32.96 -15.79 -9.49
CA LYS A 424 31.78 -16.50 -8.96
C LYS A 424 31.01 -17.21 -10.08
N ILE A 425 30.80 -16.53 -11.20
CA ILE A 425 30.19 -17.12 -12.41
C ILE A 425 31.02 -18.30 -12.93
N ALA A 426 32.35 -18.19 -12.94
CA ALA A 426 33.22 -19.29 -13.37
C ALA A 426 33.05 -20.54 -12.49
N PHE A 427 32.90 -20.40 -11.18
CA PHE A 427 32.55 -21.52 -10.29
C PHE A 427 31.19 -22.13 -10.62
N TYR A 428 30.16 -21.33 -10.90
CA TYR A 428 28.86 -21.86 -11.32
C TYR A 428 28.94 -22.67 -12.62
N VAL A 429 29.73 -22.22 -13.58
CA VAL A 429 29.95 -22.93 -14.86
C VAL A 429 30.63 -24.28 -14.62
N ALA A 430 31.68 -24.29 -13.78
CA ALA A 430 32.48 -25.49 -13.53
C ALA A 430 31.74 -26.54 -12.67
N ALA A 431 30.95 -26.11 -11.68
CA ALA A 431 30.40 -27.02 -10.67
C ALA A 431 29.30 -27.96 -11.18
N GLU A 432 29.48 -29.28 -11.03
CA GLU A 432 28.51 -30.31 -11.43
C GLU A 432 27.22 -30.31 -10.62
N CYS A 433 27.28 -29.84 -9.37
CA CYS A 433 26.11 -29.70 -8.51
C CYS A 433 26.23 -28.45 -7.63
N CYS A 434 25.18 -27.65 -7.59
CA CYS A 434 25.04 -26.55 -6.63
C CYS A 434 24.07 -26.93 -5.51
N ILE A 435 24.47 -26.66 -4.27
CA ILE A 435 23.73 -26.99 -3.05
C ILE A 435 23.38 -25.73 -2.25
N VAL A 436 22.08 -25.51 -2.09
CA VAL A 436 21.48 -24.45 -1.29
C VAL A 436 20.62 -25.09 -0.21
N ASN A 437 21.18 -25.26 0.98
CA ASN A 437 20.57 -25.97 2.11
C ASN A 437 20.18 -25.04 3.26
N ALA A 438 19.85 -23.78 2.96
CA ALA A 438 19.40 -22.82 3.97
C ALA A 438 18.22 -23.36 4.78
N VAL A 439 18.26 -23.22 6.10
CA VAL A 439 17.20 -23.68 7.01
C VAL A 439 15.95 -22.81 6.89
N ARG A 440 16.13 -21.55 6.49
CA ARG A 440 15.05 -20.63 6.12
C ARG A 440 15.61 -19.53 5.25
N ASP A 441 14.94 -19.21 4.15
CA ASP A 441 15.35 -18.11 3.28
C ASP A 441 14.15 -17.58 2.49
N GLY A 442 14.03 -16.26 2.34
CA GLY A 442 12.87 -15.63 1.69
C GLY A 442 12.81 -15.97 0.20
N MET A 443 13.87 -15.62 -0.51
CA MET A 443 14.17 -16.09 -1.85
C MET A 443 15.67 -16.32 -1.94
N ASN A 444 16.09 -17.32 -2.71
CA ASN A 444 17.50 -17.54 -2.98
C ASN A 444 17.73 -17.58 -4.50
N LEU A 445 18.55 -16.64 -4.99
CA LEU A 445 18.81 -16.46 -6.41
C LEU A 445 20.01 -17.29 -6.91
N VAL A 446 20.83 -17.84 -6.02
CA VAL A 446 21.99 -18.67 -6.38
C VAL A 446 21.60 -19.83 -7.30
N PRO A 447 20.51 -20.59 -7.05
CA PRO A 447 20.09 -21.64 -7.97
C PRO A 447 19.70 -21.12 -9.36
N TYR A 448 19.15 -19.91 -9.47
CA TYR A 448 18.77 -19.31 -10.74
C TYR A 448 20.02 -18.89 -11.53
N GLU A 449 20.94 -18.20 -10.86
CA GLU A 449 22.25 -17.83 -11.43
C GLU A 449 22.98 -19.08 -11.94
N TYR A 450 23.07 -20.12 -11.10
CA TYR A 450 23.71 -21.38 -11.45
C TYR A 450 23.08 -22.03 -12.69
N VAL A 451 21.74 -22.12 -12.76
CA VAL A 451 21.06 -22.72 -13.91
C VAL A 451 21.37 -21.97 -15.20
N VAL A 452 21.40 -20.63 -15.17
CA VAL A 452 21.74 -19.82 -16.34
C VAL A 452 23.21 -19.97 -16.72
N CYS A 453 24.11 -20.02 -15.74
CA CYS A 453 25.54 -20.23 -16.00
C CYS A 453 25.82 -21.61 -16.61
N ARG A 454 25.08 -22.64 -16.19
CA ARG A 454 25.18 -24.01 -16.72
C ARG A 454 24.59 -24.17 -18.12
N GLN A 455 23.61 -23.34 -18.48
CA GLN A 455 23.14 -23.23 -19.86
C GLN A 455 24.23 -22.69 -20.79
N GLY A 456 25.15 -21.87 -20.26
CA GLY A 456 26.31 -21.39 -21.00
C GLY A 456 25.96 -20.42 -22.13
N THR A 457 26.96 -20.17 -22.97
CA THR A 457 26.88 -19.36 -24.19
C THR A 457 27.77 -19.98 -25.26
N GLU A 458 27.48 -19.71 -26.54
CA GLU A 458 28.28 -20.27 -27.63
C GLU A 458 29.78 -19.93 -27.55
N GLU A 459 30.11 -18.74 -27.05
CA GLU A 459 31.50 -18.28 -26.88
C GLU A 459 32.21 -19.07 -25.79
N LEU A 460 31.56 -19.25 -24.65
CA LEU A 460 32.10 -20.00 -23.53
C LEU A 460 32.21 -21.50 -23.87
N ASP A 461 31.23 -22.05 -24.56
CA ASP A 461 31.22 -23.45 -24.99
C ASP A 461 32.38 -23.75 -25.94
N LYS A 462 32.64 -22.87 -26.91
CA LYS A 462 33.81 -22.96 -27.80
C LYS A 462 35.11 -22.95 -27.00
N SER A 463 35.21 -22.09 -25.99
CA SER A 463 36.41 -21.99 -25.14
C SER A 463 36.67 -23.24 -24.29
N ARG A 464 35.63 -24.03 -24.02
CA ARG A 464 35.67 -25.30 -23.27
C ARG A 464 35.73 -26.53 -24.18
N GLY A 465 35.72 -26.34 -25.49
CA GLY A 465 35.78 -27.42 -26.48
C GLY A 465 34.47 -28.19 -26.68
N PHE A 466 33.33 -27.63 -26.26
CA PHE A 466 32.02 -28.22 -26.56
C PHE A 466 31.64 -28.03 -28.03
N GLN A 467 30.96 -29.02 -28.61
CA GLN A 467 30.41 -28.92 -29.96
C GLN A 467 29.13 -28.07 -29.95
N VAL A 468 28.88 -27.34 -31.04
CA VAL A 468 27.63 -26.60 -31.23
C VAL A 468 26.44 -27.56 -31.14
N GLY A 469 25.49 -27.29 -30.25
CA GLY A 469 24.34 -28.15 -29.99
C GLY A 469 24.55 -29.22 -28.91
N SER A 470 25.64 -29.13 -28.13
CA SER A 470 25.81 -29.97 -26.93
C SER A 470 24.66 -29.76 -25.95
N SER A 471 24.24 -30.84 -25.28
CA SER A 471 23.19 -30.75 -24.25
C SER A 471 23.78 -30.19 -22.96
N HIS A 472 23.06 -29.24 -22.35
CA HIS A 472 23.47 -28.63 -21.09
C HIS A 472 22.81 -29.31 -19.91
N THR A 473 23.53 -29.37 -18.79
CA THR A 473 23.02 -29.99 -17.57
C THR A 473 23.34 -29.12 -16.36
N SER A 474 22.41 -29.08 -15.41
CA SER A 474 22.58 -28.47 -14.09
C SER A 474 22.03 -29.42 -13.05
N THR A 475 22.74 -29.61 -11.95
CA THR A 475 22.22 -30.39 -10.82
C THR A 475 22.07 -29.49 -9.60
N LEU A 476 20.88 -29.49 -9.00
CA LEU A 476 20.54 -28.63 -7.89
C LEU A 476 20.06 -29.46 -6.70
N ILE A 477 20.61 -29.17 -5.52
CA ILE A 477 20.06 -29.60 -4.23
C ILE A 477 19.54 -28.34 -3.54
N VAL A 478 18.25 -28.32 -3.20
CA VAL A 478 17.58 -27.12 -2.68
C VAL A 478 16.77 -27.50 -1.45
N SER A 479 16.95 -26.73 -0.37
CA SER A 479 16.13 -26.86 0.84
C SER A 479 14.66 -26.60 0.54
N GLU A 480 13.77 -27.38 1.16
CA GLU A 480 12.32 -27.14 1.08
C GLU A 480 11.86 -25.84 1.77
N PHE A 481 12.74 -25.22 2.57
CA PHE A 481 12.46 -24.01 3.35
C PHE A 481 12.90 -22.70 2.67
N VAL A 482 13.23 -22.77 1.38
CA VAL A 482 13.70 -21.63 0.57
C VAL A 482 12.65 -21.26 -0.48
N GLY A 483 12.41 -19.97 -0.69
CA GLY A 483 11.37 -19.49 -1.59
C GLY A 483 11.47 -19.92 -3.07
N CYS A 484 12.66 -20.26 -3.58
CA CYS A 484 12.81 -20.76 -4.95
C CYS A 484 12.50 -22.26 -5.10
N SER A 485 12.37 -23.00 -4.00
CA SER A 485 12.15 -24.45 -4.00
C SER A 485 10.87 -24.89 -4.73
N PRO A 486 9.71 -24.22 -4.56
CA PRO A 486 8.50 -24.53 -5.32
C PRO A 486 8.69 -24.36 -6.84
N SER A 487 9.41 -23.31 -7.24
CA SER A 487 9.67 -22.95 -8.64
C SER A 487 10.61 -23.95 -9.33
N LEU A 488 11.63 -24.43 -8.62
CA LEU A 488 12.65 -25.34 -9.16
C LEU A 488 12.28 -26.81 -8.96
N SER A 489 11.11 -27.21 -9.44
CA SER A 489 10.55 -28.56 -9.25
C SER A 489 11.42 -29.75 -9.73
N GLY A 490 12.45 -29.52 -10.54
CA GLY A 490 13.45 -30.53 -10.91
C GLY A 490 14.64 -30.65 -9.94
N ALA A 491 14.69 -29.91 -8.83
CA ALA A 491 15.79 -29.96 -7.86
C ALA A 491 15.63 -31.17 -6.92
N PHE A 492 16.73 -31.66 -6.36
CA PHE A 492 16.72 -32.58 -5.23
C PHE A 492 16.33 -31.80 -3.98
N ARG A 493 15.06 -31.92 -3.59
CA ARG A 493 14.55 -31.26 -2.39
C ARG A 493 15.01 -31.99 -1.14
N VAL A 494 15.52 -31.24 -0.19
CA VAL A 494 16.05 -31.77 1.07
C VAL A 494 15.47 -31.01 2.25
N ASN A 495 15.28 -31.72 3.35
CA ASN A 495 15.15 -31.10 4.65
C ASN A 495 16.57 -30.89 5.21
N PRO A 496 17.08 -29.65 5.33
CA PRO A 496 18.46 -29.41 5.77
C PRO A 496 18.75 -29.86 7.20
N TRP A 497 17.70 -30.08 8.01
CA TRP A 497 17.83 -30.59 9.37
C TRP A 497 18.15 -32.09 9.42
N SER A 498 17.91 -32.83 8.33
CA SER A 498 18.33 -34.23 8.17
C SER A 498 19.66 -34.28 7.43
N ILE A 499 20.75 -34.46 8.17
CA ILE A 499 22.10 -34.64 7.61
C ILE A 499 22.12 -35.83 6.65
N GLU A 500 21.36 -36.89 6.97
CA GLU A 500 21.23 -38.09 6.13
C GLU A 500 20.56 -37.77 4.79
N ASP A 501 19.43 -37.05 4.80
CA ASP A 501 18.71 -36.69 3.58
C ASP A 501 19.58 -35.84 2.65
N VAL A 502 20.33 -34.88 3.21
CA VAL A 502 21.25 -34.04 2.44
C VAL A 502 22.41 -34.88 1.88
N SER A 503 22.98 -35.79 2.67
CA SER A 503 24.04 -36.70 2.25
C SER A 503 23.58 -37.64 1.12
N ASP A 504 22.39 -38.22 1.25
CA ASP A 504 21.79 -39.08 0.24
C ASP A 504 21.46 -38.30 -1.04
N ALA A 505 21.00 -37.06 -0.92
CA ALA A 505 20.78 -36.19 -2.08
C ALA A 505 22.09 -35.85 -2.81
N LEU A 506 23.17 -35.57 -2.08
CA LEU A 506 24.51 -35.40 -2.65
C LEU A 506 24.98 -36.66 -3.38
N TYR A 507 24.79 -37.84 -2.77
CA TYR A 507 25.15 -39.11 -3.40
C TYR A 507 24.35 -39.32 -4.70
N ARG A 508 23.03 -39.08 -4.68
CA ARG A 508 22.16 -39.22 -5.85
C ARG A 508 22.48 -38.20 -6.94
N SER A 509 22.79 -36.96 -6.57
CA SER A 509 23.09 -35.89 -7.53
C SER A 509 24.35 -36.20 -8.35
N ILE A 510 25.36 -36.80 -7.72
CA ILE A 510 26.63 -37.21 -8.33
C ILE A 510 26.47 -38.42 -9.27
N ASN A 511 25.52 -39.32 -8.96
CA ASN A 511 25.29 -40.58 -9.67
C ASN A 511 24.08 -40.53 -10.63
N SER A 512 23.47 -39.36 -10.82
CA SER A 512 22.34 -39.18 -11.73
C SER A 512 22.76 -39.39 -13.18
N GLY A 513 21.94 -40.08 -13.97
CA GLY A 513 22.20 -40.29 -15.39
C GLY A 513 22.08 -39.00 -16.20
N GLU A 514 22.86 -38.88 -17.28
CA GLU A 514 22.95 -37.64 -18.07
C GLU A 514 21.59 -37.18 -18.62
N THR A 515 20.77 -38.10 -19.12
CA THR A 515 19.42 -37.80 -19.61
C THR A 515 18.52 -37.21 -18.53
N GLU A 516 18.61 -37.71 -17.28
CA GLU A 516 17.84 -37.17 -16.18
C GLU A 516 18.29 -35.74 -15.83
N ARG A 517 19.61 -35.50 -15.82
CA ARG A 517 20.18 -34.18 -15.56
C ARG A 517 19.78 -33.17 -16.61
N GLN A 518 19.77 -33.57 -17.88
CA GLN A 518 19.29 -32.73 -18.99
C GLN A 518 17.82 -32.35 -18.83
N MET A 519 16.93 -33.33 -18.58
CA MET A 519 15.51 -33.05 -18.39
C MET A 519 15.25 -32.10 -17.19
N ARG A 520 15.99 -32.26 -16.09
CA ARG A 520 15.92 -31.36 -14.93
C ARG A 520 16.38 -29.96 -15.30
N HIS A 521 17.52 -29.84 -16.01
CA HIS A 521 18.07 -28.57 -16.47
C HIS A 521 17.11 -27.81 -17.37
N GLU A 522 16.58 -28.44 -18.41
CA GLU A 522 15.64 -27.81 -19.35
C GLU A 522 14.41 -27.26 -18.64
N LYS A 523 13.89 -28.00 -17.65
CA LYS A 523 12.76 -27.57 -16.83
C LYS A 523 13.10 -26.33 -15.99
N HIS A 524 14.27 -26.31 -15.36
CA HIS A 524 14.74 -25.18 -14.56
C HIS A 524 15.00 -23.95 -15.43
N TYR A 525 15.76 -24.12 -16.52
CA TYR A 525 16.12 -23.02 -17.41
C TYR A 525 14.89 -22.38 -18.05
N ARG A 526 13.90 -23.18 -18.48
CA ARG A 526 12.64 -22.65 -19.00
C ARG A 526 11.91 -21.77 -17.99
N TYR A 527 11.88 -22.15 -16.71
CA TYR A 527 11.25 -21.32 -15.70
C TYR A 527 12.03 -20.02 -15.47
N VAL A 528 13.34 -20.13 -15.24
CA VAL A 528 14.21 -19.01 -14.88
C VAL A 528 14.30 -17.98 -16.00
N SER A 529 14.34 -18.42 -17.27
CA SER A 529 14.42 -17.52 -18.43
C SER A 529 13.13 -16.75 -18.73
N THR A 530 11.97 -17.21 -18.24
CA THR A 530 10.69 -16.49 -18.42
C THR A 530 10.25 -15.68 -17.19
N HIS A 531 10.84 -15.96 -16.02
CA HIS A 531 10.53 -15.28 -14.75
C HIS A 531 11.78 -14.51 -14.27
N ASP A 532 12.27 -13.61 -15.11
CA ASP A 532 13.40 -12.75 -14.80
C ASP A 532 12.98 -11.54 -13.92
N VAL A 533 13.97 -10.74 -13.53
CA VAL A 533 13.73 -9.53 -12.71
C VAL A 533 12.82 -8.52 -13.42
N ALA A 534 12.92 -8.39 -14.75
CA ALA A 534 12.11 -7.47 -15.53
C ALA A 534 10.64 -7.89 -15.54
N HIS A 535 10.35 -9.19 -15.67
CA HIS A 535 9.01 -9.75 -15.53
C HIS A 535 8.42 -9.47 -14.14
N TRP A 536 9.22 -9.69 -13.08
CA TRP A 536 8.82 -9.40 -11.70
C TRP A 536 8.41 -7.94 -11.53
N ALA A 537 9.27 -7.01 -11.95
CA ALA A 537 9.05 -5.58 -11.83
C ALA A 537 7.83 -5.09 -12.63
N ARG A 538 7.71 -5.54 -13.89
CA ARG A 538 6.59 -5.19 -14.76
C ARG A 538 5.26 -5.69 -14.19
N SER A 539 5.21 -6.95 -13.74
CA SER A 539 3.97 -7.51 -13.21
C SER A 539 3.55 -6.84 -11.91
N PHE A 540 4.51 -6.45 -11.04
CA PHE A 540 4.17 -5.72 -9.83
C PHE A 540 3.66 -4.31 -10.14
N SER A 541 4.32 -3.57 -11.05
CA SER A 541 3.88 -2.22 -11.44
C SER A 541 2.46 -2.22 -12.02
N GLN A 542 2.16 -3.15 -12.93
CA GLN A 542 0.83 -3.25 -13.54
C GLN A 542 -0.27 -3.53 -12.52
N ASP A 543 0.02 -4.35 -11.51
CA ASP A 543 -0.94 -4.64 -10.46
C ASP A 543 -1.06 -3.48 -9.46
N LEU A 544 0.00 -2.72 -9.22
CA LEU A 544 -0.04 -1.51 -8.40
C LEU A 544 -0.86 -0.42 -9.10
N GLU A 545 -0.62 -0.19 -10.39
CA GLU A 545 -1.45 0.69 -11.22
C GLU A 545 -2.92 0.28 -11.17
N ARG A 546 -3.22 -1.03 -11.24
CA ARG A 546 -4.59 -1.54 -11.11
C ARG A 546 -5.18 -1.28 -9.72
N ALA A 547 -4.42 -1.52 -8.66
CA ALA A 547 -4.86 -1.31 -7.28
C ALA A 547 -5.16 0.17 -6.99
N CYS A 548 -4.45 1.10 -7.63
CA CYS A 548 -4.63 2.53 -7.44
C CYS A 548 -5.64 3.18 -8.40
N LYS A 549 -6.27 2.44 -9.33
CA LYS A 549 -7.20 3.03 -10.33
C LYS A 549 -8.35 3.80 -9.70
N ASP A 550 -8.81 3.35 -8.53
CA ASP A 550 -9.98 3.93 -7.87
C ASP A 550 -9.65 5.20 -7.08
N HIS A 551 -8.36 5.56 -6.90
CA HIS A 551 -7.95 6.78 -6.17
C HIS A 551 -8.46 8.07 -6.83
N HIS A 552 -8.62 8.09 -8.16
CA HIS A 552 -8.88 9.31 -8.93
C HIS A 552 -10.34 9.51 -9.33
N SER A 553 -11.27 8.67 -8.84
CA SER A 553 -12.61 8.59 -9.44
C SER A 553 -13.79 8.90 -8.54
N TRP A 554 -13.62 9.18 -7.24
CA TRP A 554 -14.77 9.26 -6.34
C TRP A 554 -15.62 10.51 -6.55
N ARG A 555 -16.79 10.31 -7.18
CA ARG A 555 -17.89 11.27 -7.11
C ARG A 555 -18.73 10.98 -5.87
N ARG A 556 -18.78 11.97 -4.97
CA ARG A 556 -19.34 11.82 -3.62
C ARG A 556 -20.67 12.57 -3.53
N ALA A 557 -21.73 11.89 -3.13
CA ALA A 557 -22.98 12.54 -2.76
C ALA A 557 -23.08 12.63 -1.23
N ILE A 558 -23.40 13.82 -0.71
CA ILE A 558 -23.53 14.08 0.73
C ILE A 558 -24.93 14.67 0.97
N PHE A 559 -25.80 13.89 1.60
CA PHE A 559 -27.16 14.28 1.97
C PHE A 559 -27.24 14.50 3.47
N LEU A 560 -27.66 15.70 3.89
CA LEU A 560 -27.71 16.05 5.31
C LEU A 560 -29.10 16.59 5.65
N ASP A 561 -29.71 16.05 6.69
CA ASP A 561 -30.80 16.76 7.34
C ASP A 561 -30.29 18.02 8.05
N TYR A 562 -31.19 18.98 8.27
CA TYR A 562 -30.89 20.23 8.95
C TYR A 562 -31.16 20.20 10.47
N ASP A 563 -32.38 19.85 10.89
CA ASP A 563 -32.86 20.04 12.27
C ASP A 563 -32.62 18.77 13.09
N GLY A 564 -31.79 18.85 14.12
CA GLY A 564 -31.32 17.73 14.91
C GLY A 564 -30.01 17.14 14.39
N THR A 565 -29.76 17.26 13.07
CA THR A 565 -28.54 16.79 12.42
C THR A 565 -27.43 17.84 12.37
N ILE A 566 -27.63 18.95 11.63
CA ILE A 566 -26.64 20.03 11.51
C ILE A 566 -26.83 21.09 12.60
N MET A 567 -28.08 21.39 12.94
CA MET A 567 -28.46 22.30 14.01
C MET A 567 -29.13 21.53 15.14
N PRO A 568 -28.71 21.69 16.41
CA PRO A 568 -29.37 21.01 17.52
C PRO A 568 -30.88 21.31 17.58
N GLU A 569 -31.70 20.28 17.75
CA GLU A 569 -33.16 20.39 17.73
C GLU A 569 -33.67 21.38 18.80
N ALA A 570 -33.07 21.36 19.99
CA ALA A 570 -33.45 22.22 21.12
C ALA A 570 -33.02 23.72 21.00
N SER A 571 -32.40 24.13 19.89
CA SER A 571 -31.94 25.52 19.73
C SER A 571 -33.10 26.48 19.40
N ILE A 572 -33.25 27.54 20.19
CA ILE A 572 -34.23 28.62 19.94
C ILE A 572 -33.88 29.39 18.66
N ASN A 573 -32.59 29.71 18.47
CA ASN A 573 -32.12 30.28 17.22
C ASN A 573 -31.80 29.14 16.24
N LYS A 574 -32.57 29.08 15.16
CA LYS A 574 -32.46 28.07 14.10
C LYS A 574 -31.56 28.50 12.95
N THR A 575 -30.81 29.60 13.09
CA THR A 575 -29.83 30.06 12.09
C THR A 575 -28.54 29.24 12.22
N PRO A 576 -27.93 28.78 11.10
CA PRO A 576 -26.70 28.01 11.17
C PRO A 576 -25.52 28.85 11.68
N ARG A 577 -24.62 28.22 12.43
CA ARG A 577 -23.39 28.86 12.91
C ARG A 577 -22.44 29.14 11.73
N GLN A 578 -21.64 30.19 11.84
CA GLN A 578 -20.66 30.55 10.81
C GLN A 578 -19.65 29.43 10.50
N GLU A 579 -19.28 28.65 11.52
CA GLU A 579 -18.42 27.49 11.38
C GLU A 579 -19.04 26.42 10.47
N THR A 580 -20.32 26.11 10.65
CA THR A 580 -21.08 25.17 9.83
C THR A 580 -21.17 25.65 8.39
N LEU A 581 -21.46 26.94 8.18
CA LEU A 581 -21.51 27.55 6.84
C LEU A 581 -20.16 27.43 6.11
N SER A 582 -19.06 27.67 6.82
CA SER A 582 -17.70 27.52 6.26
C SER A 582 -17.42 26.07 5.81
N ILE A 583 -17.78 25.10 6.64
CA ILE A 583 -17.61 23.66 6.35
C ILE A 583 -18.45 23.26 5.13
N LEU A 584 -19.74 23.62 5.09
CA LEU A 584 -20.62 23.29 3.97
C LEU A 584 -20.18 23.97 2.68
N ASN A 585 -19.74 25.23 2.75
CA ASN A 585 -19.21 25.93 1.59
C ASN A 585 -17.94 25.23 1.05
N SER A 586 -17.01 24.87 1.94
CA SER A 586 -15.80 24.12 1.57
C SER A 586 -16.13 22.76 0.93
N LEU A 587 -17.07 22.00 1.50
CA LEU A 587 -17.50 20.72 0.92
C LEU A 587 -18.19 20.89 -0.45
N SER A 588 -19.07 21.89 -0.58
CA SER A 588 -19.86 22.11 -1.80
C SER A 588 -19.06 22.69 -2.97
N THR A 589 -17.92 23.34 -2.69
CA THR A 589 -17.06 23.93 -3.72
C THR A 589 -16.09 22.92 -4.33
N ASP A 590 -15.92 21.75 -3.72
CA ASP A 590 -15.20 20.61 -4.31
C ASP A 590 -16.01 20.04 -5.51
N PRO A 591 -15.42 20.01 -6.73
CA PRO A 591 -16.11 19.54 -7.93
C PRO A 591 -16.46 18.04 -7.90
N ASN A 592 -15.84 17.26 -7.02
CA ASN A 592 -16.11 15.84 -6.83
C ASN A 592 -17.29 15.60 -5.87
N ASN A 593 -17.68 16.61 -5.10
CA ASN A 593 -18.77 16.52 -4.14
C ASN A 593 -20.07 17.07 -4.72
N THR A 594 -21.18 16.43 -4.36
CA THR A 594 -22.54 16.96 -4.53
C THR A 594 -23.19 16.97 -3.16
N VAL A 595 -23.31 18.16 -2.57
CA VAL A 595 -23.79 18.33 -1.19
C VAL A 595 -25.21 18.88 -1.22
N PHE A 596 -26.11 18.24 -0.48
CA PHE A 596 -27.52 18.63 -0.38
C PHE A 596 -27.96 18.70 1.08
N ILE A 597 -28.64 19.80 1.42
CA ILE A 597 -29.48 19.89 2.61
C ILE A 597 -30.86 19.39 2.25
N VAL A 598 -31.35 18.36 2.94
CA VAL A 598 -32.69 17.78 2.75
C VAL A 598 -33.51 18.05 4.01
N SER A 599 -34.34 19.09 3.99
CA SER A 599 -35.00 19.61 5.18
C SER A 599 -36.52 19.71 5.01
N GLY A 600 -37.24 19.60 6.14
CA GLY A 600 -38.66 19.93 6.21
C GLY A 600 -38.96 21.44 6.22
N ARG A 601 -37.95 22.30 6.34
CA ARG A 601 -38.14 23.76 6.42
C ARG A 601 -38.53 24.40 5.07
N GLY A 602 -39.17 25.56 5.15
CA GLY A 602 -39.56 26.37 3.99
C GLY A 602 -38.35 26.91 3.21
N ARG A 603 -38.53 27.07 1.90
CA ARG A 603 -37.45 27.49 0.98
C ARG A 603 -36.92 28.91 1.23
N ALA A 604 -37.74 29.82 1.76
CA ALA A 604 -37.35 31.20 2.04
C ALA A 604 -36.26 31.26 3.14
N SER A 605 -36.50 30.63 4.29
CA SER A 605 -35.55 30.58 5.40
C SER A 605 -34.25 29.87 5.01
N LEU A 606 -34.34 28.73 4.33
CA LEU A 606 -33.16 28.00 3.86
C LEU A 606 -32.36 28.81 2.82
N SER A 607 -33.03 29.55 1.94
CA SER A 607 -32.35 30.43 0.98
C SER A 607 -31.56 31.53 1.67
N GLU A 608 -32.16 32.17 2.67
CA GLU A 608 -31.51 33.23 3.46
C GLU A 608 -30.31 32.69 4.23
N TRP A 609 -30.49 31.61 4.98
CA TRP A 609 -29.45 31.05 5.85
C TRP A 609 -28.23 30.52 5.11
N PHE A 610 -28.42 29.96 3.91
CA PHE A 610 -27.35 29.40 3.09
C PHE A 610 -26.91 30.32 1.96
N THR A 611 -27.20 31.62 2.04
CA THR A 611 -26.82 32.61 1.00
C THR A 611 -25.32 32.62 0.70
N SER A 612 -24.47 32.26 1.67
CA SER A 612 -23.01 32.21 1.53
C SER A 612 -22.48 30.96 0.82
N CYS A 613 -23.31 29.94 0.58
CA CYS A 613 -22.90 28.68 -0.03
C CYS A 613 -23.39 28.60 -1.48
N GLU A 614 -22.52 28.90 -2.44
CA GLU A 614 -22.93 29.07 -3.85
C GLU A 614 -23.32 27.74 -4.53
N SER A 615 -22.57 26.69 -4.27
CA SER A 615 -22.72 25.36 -4.89
C SER A 615 -23.55 24.38 -4.06
N LEU A 616 -24.18 24.82 -2.97
CA LEU A 616 -24.95 23.95 -2.08
C LEU A 616 -26.36 23.69 -2.67
N GLY A 617 -26.69 22.41 -2.79
CA GLY A 617 -28.03 21.96 -3.12
C GLY A 617 -28.97 22.05 -1.92
N ILE A 618 -30.23 22.45 -2.14
CA ILE A 618 -31.25 22.54 -1.10
C ILE A 618 -32.53 21.85 -1.58
N ALA A 619 -33.00 20.89 -0.81
CA ALA A 619 -34.35 20.34 -0.89
C ALA A 619 -35.16 20.83 0.31
N ALA A 620 -36.12 21.70 0.05
CA ALA A 620 -36.99 22.33 1.04
C ALA A 620 -38.35 21.65 1.07
N GLU A 621 -39.04 21.74 2.21
CA GLU A 621 -40.38 21.15 2.44
C GLU A 621 -40.43 19.66 2.07
N HIS A 622 -39.48 18.89 2.61
CA HIS A 622 -39.28 17.47 2.30
C HIS A 622 -39.03 17.19 0.81
N GLY A 623 -38.50 18.20 0.11
CA GLY A 623 -38.15 18.24 -1.30
C GLY A 623 -39.31 18.40 -2.27
N TYR A 624 -40.39 19.06 -1.82
CA TYR A 624 -41.32 19.67 -2.76
C TYR A 624 -40.64 20.73 -3.63
N PHE A 625 -39.68 21.46 -3.06
CA PHE A 625 -38.83 22.39 -3.80
C PHE A 625 -37.38 21.93 -3.76
N ILE A 626 -36.73 21.87 -4.92
CA ILE A 626 -35.33 21.49 -5.07
C ILE A 626 -34.59 22.61 -5.81
N ARG A 627 -33.41 22.98 -5.31
CA ARG A 627 -32.52 23.93 -5.98
C ARG A 627 -31.10 23.36 -5.95
N TRP A 628 -30.47 23.27 -7.11
CA TRP A 628 -29.14 22.64 -7.25
C TRP A 628 -27.97 23.53 -6.82
N ARG A 629 -28.14 24.85 -6.91
CA ARG A 629 -27.13 25.87 -6.59
C ARG A 629 -27.80 27.23 -6.44
N LYS A 630 -27.11 28.19 -5.84
CA LYS A 630 -27.68 29.51 -5.49
C LYS A 630 -28.30 30.24 -6.69
N ASP A 631 -27.66 30.18 -7.86
CA ASP A 631 -28.06 30.82 -9.11
C ASP A 631 -29.07 30.01 -9.94
N ALA A 632 -29.35 28.76 -9.56
CA ALA A 632 -30.35 27.94 -10.23
C ALA A 632 -31.78 28.29 -9.79
N GLU A 633 -32.74 28.13 -10.71
CA GLU A 633 -34.15 28.22 -10.39
C GLU A 633 -34.61 27.07 -9.49
N TRP A 634 -35.66 27.32 -8.70
CA TRP A 634 -36.31 26.30 -7.88
C TRP A 634 -37.13 25.36 -8.76
N GLU A 635 -36.76 24.09 -8.77
CA GLU A 635 -37.54 23.00 -9.36
C GLU A 635 -38.63 22.61 -8.35
N SER A 636 -39.89 22.67 -8.76
CA SER A 636 -41.00 22.18 -7.95
C SER A 636 -41.32 20.73 -8.31
N SER A 637 -41.79 19.95 -7.34
CA SER A 637 -42.23 18.58 -7.58
C SER A 637 -43.28 18.53 -8.71
N SER A 638 -43.22 17.50 -9.55
CA SER A 638 -44.14 17.33 -10.69
C SER A 638 -45.56 16.94 -10.28
N VAL A 639 -45.81 16.77 -8.99
CA VAL A 639 -47.15 16.48 -8.44
C VAL A 639 -47.96 17.77 -8.44
N LEU A 640 -48.83 17.95 -9.43
CA LEU A 640 -49.84 19.01 -9.47
C LEU A 640 -50.86 18.76 -8.36
N VAL A 641 -50.60 19.29 -7.16
CA VAL A 641 -51.56 19.26 -6.05
C VAL A 641 -52.23 20.60 -5.94
N ASP A 642 -53.56 20.59 -6.04
CA ASP A 642 -54.37 21.75 -5.69
C ASP A 642 -54.23 22.00 -4.19
N LEU A 643 -53.75 23.17 -3.79
CA LEU A 643 -53.50 23.52 -2.39
C LEU A 643 -54.78 23.96 -1.65
N ASP A 644 -55.96 23.83 -2.26
CA ASP A 644 -57.25 24.15 -1.63
C ASP A 644 -57.51 23.34 -0.34
N TRP A 645 -56.89 22.17 -0.19
CA TRP A 645 -56.93 21.40 1.07
C TRP A 645 -56.36 22.17 2.27
N MET A 646 -55.44 23.11 2.06
CA MET A 646 -54.90 23.94 3.16
C MET A 646 -55.99 24.79 3.79
N LYS A 647 -56.96 25.28 2.99
CA LYS A 647 -58.12 26.03 3.47
C LYS A 647 -59.09 25.17 4.29
N MET A 648 -59.03 23.85 4.14
CA MET A 648 -59.79 22.89 4.95
C MET A 648 -59.03 22.48 6.22
N ALA A 649 -57.71 22.34 6.14
CA ALA A 649 -56.87 21.95 7.28
C ALA A 649 -56.67 23.08 8.30
N GLU A 650 -56.50 24.33 7.84
CA GLU A 650 -56.20 25.48 8.70
C GLU A 650 -57.28 25.73 9.78
N PRO A 651 -58.60 25.74 9.48
CA PRO A 651 -59.62 25.91 10.52
C PRO A 651 -59.62 24.80 11.56
N VAL A 652 -59.29 23.57 11.16
CA VAL A 652 -59.17 22.43 12.07
C VAL A 652 -57.98 22.64 13.00
N MET A 653 -56.79 22.94 12.46
CA MET A 653 -55.61 23.22 13.30
C MET A 653 -55.83 24.41 14.22
N GLN A 654 -56.52 25.46 13.75
CA GLN A 654 -56.82 26.66 14.52
C GLN A 654 -57.65 26.34 15.79
N LEU A 655 -58.61 25.42 15.68
CA LEU A 655 -59.39 24.95 16.83
C LEU A 655 -58.48 24.37 17.93
N TYR A 656 -57.51 23.53 17.55
CA TYR A 656 -56.58 22.93 18.51
C TYR A 656 -55.54 23.93 19.02
N THR A 657 -55.16 24.92 18.20
CA THR A 657 -54.30 26.02 18.65
C THR A 657 -54.96 26.86 19.74
N GLU A 658 -56.25 27.16 19.60
CA GLU A 658 -57.00 27.95 20.59
C GLU A 658 -57.23 27.21 21.90
N THR A 659 -57.29 25.88 21.89
CA THR A 659 -57.52 25.05 23.08
C THR A 659 -56.23 24.48 23.71
N THR A 660 -55.07 24.80 23.14
CA THR A 660 -53.77 24.25 23.58
C THR A 660 -52.76 25.37 23.78
N ASP A 661 -52.65 25.87 25.02
CA ASP A 661 -51.69 26.91 25.38
C ASP A 661 -50.26 26.52 24.98
N GLY A 662 -49.53 27.45 24.37
CA GLY A 662 -48.15 27.23 23.90
C GLY A 662 -48.04 26.55 22.53
N SER A 663 -49.15 26.19 21.89
CA SER A 663 -49.15 25.71 20.50
C SER A 663 -49.28 26.86 19.49
N TYR A 664 -48.86 26.64 18.26
CA TYR A 664 -48.99 27.61 17.16
C TYR A 664 -48.97 26.91 15.79
N ILE A 665 -49.44 27.61 14.75
CA ILE A 665 -49.45 27.12 13.36
C ILE A 665 -48.32 27.78 12.57
N GLU A 666 -47.60 26.99 11.79
CA GLU A 666 -46.66 27.44 10.76
C GLU A 666 -47.25 27.11 9.38
N LEU A 667 -47.52 28.16 8.60
CA LEU A 667 -47.95 28.04 7.21
C LEU A 667 -46.72 28.02 6.29
N LYS A 668 -46.54 26.93 5.54
CA LYS A 668 -45.52 26.79 4.48
C LYS A 668 -46.20 26.93 3.11
N GLU A 669 -45.42 26.90 2.03
CA GLU A 669 -46.00 27.04 0.68
C GLU A 669 -46.73 25.78 0.22
N SER A 670 -46.27 24.59 0.63
CA SER A 670 -46.90 23.32 0.28
C SER A 670 -47.42 22.53 1.47
N ALA A 671 -47.22 23.00 2.71
CA ALA A 671 -47.57 22.26 3.92
C ALA A 671 -48.07 23.19 5.04
N ILE A 672 -48.80 22.63 5.99
CA ILE A 672 -49.22 23.32 7.23
C ILE A 672 -48.81 22.47 8.42
N VAL A 673 -48.19 23.11 9.42
CA VAL A 673 -47.63 22.44 10.59
C VAL A 673 -48.21 23.06 11.85
N TRP A 674 -48.78 22.22 12.70
CA TRP A 674 -49.17 22.59 14.05
C TRP A 674 -48.06 22.19 15.02
N HIS A 675 -47.49 23.15 15.73
CA HIS A 675 -46.41 22.97 16.70
C HIS A 675 -46.97 22.98 18.11
N HIS A 676 -46.51 22.04 18.95
CA HIS A 676 -46.89 21.96 20.36
C HIS A 676 -45.68 21.82 21.30
N GLN A 677 -44.49 22.20 20.82
CA GLN A 677 -43.24 22.08 21.59
C GLN A 677 -43.19 22.93 22.88
N PHE A 678 -43.97 24.02 22.93
CA PHE A 678 -44.06 24.89 24.11
C PHE A 678 -45.35 24.66 24.92
N ALA A 679 -46.19 23.72 24.49
CA ALA A 679 -47.33 23.28 25.28
C ALA A 679 -46.87 22.34 26.40
N ASP A 680 -47.75 22.10 27.37
CA ASP A 680 -47.55 21.02 28.33
C ASP A 680 -47.32 19.69 27.58
N HIS A 681 -46.30 18.92 28.00
CA HIS A 681 -45.84 17.75 27.27
C HIS A 681 -46.94 16.70 27.08
N ASP A 682 -47.67 16.39 28.15
CA ASP A 682 -48.68 15.33 28.14
C ASP A 682 -49.94 15.82 27.44
N TYR A 683 -50.39 17.03 27.75
CA TYR A 683 -51.58 17.61 27.13
C TYR A 683 -51.37 17.89 25.63
N GLY A 684 -50.25 18.50 25.24
CA GLY A 684 -49.92 18.75 23.83
C GLY A 684 -49.84 17.47 23.00
N SER A 685 -49.29 16.39 23.59
CA SER A 685 -49.24 15.06 22.98
C SER A 685 -50.63 14.44 22.79
N CYS A 686 -51.53 14.58 23.77
CA CYS A 686 -52.93 14.17 23.64
C CYS A 686 -53.64 14.94 22.52
N GLN A 687 -53.54 16.28 22.55
CA GLN A 687 -54.13 17.17 21.53
C GLN A 687 -53.59 16.86 20.12
N ALA A 688 -52.30 16.55 19.98
CA ALA A 688 -51.70 16.13 18.71
C ALA A 688 -52.31 14.83 18.17
N THR A 689 -52.67 13.89 19.05
CA THR A 689 -53.29 12.61 18.67
C THR A 689 -54.70 12.86 18.15
N GLU A 690 -55.49 13.66 18.86
CA GLU A 690 -56.84 14.01 18.44
C GLU A 690 -56.85 14.86 17.16
N LEU A 691 -55.91 15.80 17.03
CA LEU A 691 -55.75 16.62 15.83
C LEU A 691 -55.39 15.76 14.61
N LEU A 692 -54.52 14.75 14.78
CA LEU A 692 -54.17 13.79 13.73
C LEU A 692 -55.43 13.08 13.23
N ASP A 693 -56.21 12.46 14.13
CA ASP A 693 -57.43 11.72 13.78
C ASP A 693 -58.48 12.63 13.11
N HIS A 694 -58.62 13.86 13.59
CA HIS A 694 -59.55 14.83 13.02
C HIS A 694 -59.14 15.25 11.61
N LEU A 695 -57.86 15.58 11.40
CA LEU A 695 -57.35 15.95 10.09
C LEU A 695 -57.39 14.77 9.11
N GLU A 696 -57.08 13.55 9.53
CA GLU A 696 -57.18 12.36 8.68
C GLU A 696 -58.63 12.12 8.21
N SER A 697 -59.59 12.37 9.09
CA SER A 697 -61.02 12.28 8.76
C SER A 697 -61.47 13.36 7.79
N VAL A 698 -61.11 14.63 8.04
CA VAL A 698 -61.51 15.78 7.21
C VAL A 698 -60.85 15.74 5.84
N LEU A 699 -59.60 15.29 5.77
CA LEU A 699 -58.78 15.27 4.56
C LEU A 699 -58.75 13.90 3.87
N ALA A 700 -59.62 12.96 4.25
CA ALA A 700 -59.61 11.58 3.77
C ALA A 700 -59.69 11.44 2.23
N ASN A 701 -60.30 12.43 1.55
CA ASN A 701 -60.46 12.44 0.09
C ASN A 701 -59.47 13.36 -0.64
N GLU A 702 -58.60 14.03 0.11
CA GLU A 702 -57.59 14.94 -0.45
C GLU A 702 -56.26 14.19 -0.65
N PRO A 703 -55.45 14.57 -1.66
CA PRO A 703 -54.17 13.92 -1.97
C PRO A 703 -53.06 14.37 -1.00
N VAL A 704 -53.31 14.25 0.31
CA VAL A 704 -52.42 14.68 1.39
C VAL A 704 -52.22 13.59 2.42
N VAL A 705 -51.16 13.72 3.20
CA VAL A 705 -50.84 12.86 4.32
C VAL A 705 -50.71 13.72 5.55
N VAL A 706 -51.42 13.33 6.61
CA VAL A 706 -51.24 13.89 7.95
C VAL A 706 -50.21 13.03 8.67
N LYS A 707 -49.15 13.64 9.19
CA LYS A 707 -48.11 12.96 9.96
C LYS A 707 -47.90 13.64 11.29
N ARG A 708 -47.81 12.83 12.34
CA ARG A 708 -47.39 13.27 13.66
C ARG A 708 -45.87 13.08 13.83
N GLY A 709 -45.19 14.15 14.23
CA GLY A 709 -43.80 14.13 14.69
C GLY A 709 -43.71 14.22 16.22
N GLN A 710 -42.50 14.38 16.76
CA GLN A 710 -42.27 14.43 18.21
C GLN A 710 -42.98 15.61 18.89
N HIS A 711 -43.01 16.77 18.23
CA HIS A 711 -43.64 18.00 18.75
C HIS A 711 -44.53 18.71 17.73
N ILE A 712 -44.93 18.01 16.67
CA ILE A 712 -45.68 18.59 15.55
C ILE A 712 -46.75 17.64 15.01
N VAL A 713 -47.78 18.22 14.38
CA VAL A 713 -48.66 17.55 13.42
C VAL A 713 -48.55 18.30 12.09
N GLU A 714 -48.09 17.63 11.05
CA GLU A 714 -47.87 18.20 9.72
C GLU A 714 -48.83 17.59 8.71
N VAL A 715 -49.48 18.43 7.90
CA VAL A 715 -50.19 18.01 6.69
C VAL A 715 -49.36 18.44 5.50
N LYS A 716 -49.07 17.48 4.61
CA LYS A 716 -48.32 17.71 3.37
C LYS A 716 -48.86 16.87 2.22
N PRO A 717 -48.56 17.21 0.96
CA PRO A 717 -49.07 16.45 -0.17
C PRO A 717 -48.52 15.02 -0.21
N GLN A 718 -49.33 14.10 -0.69
CA GLN A 718 -48.97 12.70 -0.85
C GLN A 718 -47.89 12.54 -1.92
N GLY A 719 -46.95 11.62 -1.68
CA GLY A 719 -45.85 11.37 -2.62
C GLY A 719 -44.65 12.33 -2.47
N ILE A 720 -44.61 13.14 -1.40
CA ILE A 720 -43.44 13.95 -1.05
C ILE A 720 -42.80 13.38 0.22
N GLY A 721 -41.48 13.17 0.18
CA GLY A 721 -40.71 12.64 1.30
C GLY A 721 -39.22 12.65 1.01
N LYS A 722 -38.41 12.73 2.08
CA LYS A 722 -36.95 12.86 1.97
C LYS A 722 -36.31 11.67 1.22
N GLY A 723 -36.82 10.45 1.39
CA GLY A 723 -36.36 9.26 0.65
C GLY A 723 -36.51 9.37 -0.87
N LEU A 724 -37.68 9.82 -1.35
CA LEU A 724 -37.95 10.00 -2.78
C LEU A 724 -37.06 11.09 -3.40
N VAL A 725 -36.77 12.15 -2.63
CA VAL A 725 -35.87 13.22 -3.06
C VAL A 725 -34.48 12.67 -3.31
N VAL A 726 -33.95 11.90 -2.36
CA VAL A 726 -32.62 11.30 -2.49
C VAL A 726 -32.58 10.35 -3.69
N GLU A 727 -33.62 9.53 -3.90
CA GLU A 727 -33.74 8.66 -5.07
C GLU A 727 -33.73 9.44 -6.40
N ASN A 728 -34.52 10.53 -6.48
CA ASN A 728 -34.58 11.39 -7.65
C ASN A 728 -33.25 12.12 -7.92
N LEU A 729 -32.58 12.61 -6.87
CA LEU A 729 -31.28 13.27 -6.97
C LEU A 729 -30.22 12.30 -7.49
N ILE A 730 -30.13 11.10 -6.90
CA ILE A 730 -29.21 10.04 -7.35
C ILE A 730 -29.51 9.64 -8.80
N GLY A 731 -30.78 9.42 -9.15
CA GLY A 731 -31.20 9.11 -10.52
C GLY A 731 -30.82 10.19 -11.52
N THR A 732 -30.90 11.46 -11.14
CA THR A 732 -30.50 12.59 -11.97
C THR A 732 -28.98 12.66 -12.13
N LEU A 733 -28.22 12.43 -11.05
CA LEU A 733 -26.75 12.40 -11.08
C LEU A 733 -26.23 11.30 -12.00
N ASN A 734 -26.85 10.12 -11.96
CA ASN A 734 -26.53 9.01 -12.86
C ASN A 734 -26.81 9.35 -14.34
N LYS A 735 -27.96 9.96 -14.64
CA LYS A 735 -28.32 10.37 -16.02
C LYS A 735 -27.38 11.43 -16.59
N ARG A 736 -26.77 12.28 -15.75
CA ARG A 736 -25.79 13.30 -16.16
C ARG A 736 -24.40 12.73 -16.49
N GLY A 737 -24.24 11.40 -16.49
CA GLY A 737 -23.15 10.72 -17.20
C GLY A 737 -21.93 10.32 -16.36
N LYS A 738 -22.01 10.32 -15.02
CA LYS A 738 -20.96 9.75 -14.16
C LYS A 738 -21.58 9.03 -12.95
N PRO A 739 -21.30 7.74 -12.72
CA PRO A 739 -21.81 7.00 -11.56
C PRO A 739 -21.25 7.59 -10.25
N LEU A 740 -22.01 7.43 -9.16
CA LEU A 740 -21.55 7.79 -7.81
C LEU A 740 -20.72 6.63 -7.23
N ASP A 741 -19.66 6.96 -6.50
CA ASP A 741 -18.80 5.98 -5.84
C ASP A 741 -19.02 5.96 -4.33
N PHE A 742 -19.45 7.09 -3.77
CA PHE A 742 -19.65 7.27 -2.34
C PHE A 742 -20.92 8.07 -2.05
N VAL A 743 -21.72 7.61 -1.10
CA VAL A 743 -22.91 8.32 -0.60
C VAL A 743 -22.86 8.39 0.92
N LEU A 744 -22.78 9.60 1.47
CA LEU A 744 -22.96 9.88 2.89
C LEU A 744 -24.36 10.46 3.11
N CYS A 745 -25.12 9.87 4.02
CA CYS A 745 -26.41 10.39 4.45
C CYS A 745 -26.46 10.47 5.96
N ILE A 746 -26.73 11.66 6.49
CA ILE A 746 -26.85 11.89 7.93
C ILE A 746 -28.22 12.50 8.23
N GLY A 747 -28.91 11.91 9.20
CA GLY A 747 -30.21 12.32 9.67
C GLY A 747 -30.43 11.94 11.13
N ASP A 748 -31.48 12.42 11.76
CA ASP A 748 -31.77 12.20 13.16
C ASP A 748 -33.22 11.81 13.43
N ASP A 749 -34.19 12.17 12.60
CA ASP A 749 -35.59 11.93 12.95
C ASP A 749 -36.22 10.76 12.17
N ARG A 750 -37.49 10.50 12.45
CA ARG A 750 -38.25 9.43 11.76
C ARG A 750 -38.38 9.68 10.26
N SER A 751 -38.37 10.93 9.80
CA SER A 751 -38.49 11.28 8.39
C SER A 751 -37.19 10.99 7.61
N ASP A 752 -36.05 10.94 8.30
CA ASP A 752 -34.76 10.61 7.72
C ASP A 752 -34.56 9.11 7.48
N GLU A 753 -35.30 8.27 8.20
CA GLU A 753 -35.32 6.82 7.98
C GLU A 753 -35.70 6.46 6.53
N ASP A 754 -36.59 7.25 5.92
CA ASP A 754 -36.95 7.10 4.51
C ASP A 754 -35.73 7.37 3.60
N MET A 755 -34.82 8.29 3.96
CA MET A 755 -33.56 8.51 3.22
C MET A 755 -32.64 7.29 3.31
N PHE A 756 -32.47 6.75 4.53
CA PHE A 756 -31.59 5.60 4.75
C PHE A 756 -32.10 4.37 4.00
N GLU A 757 -33.42 4.11 4.06
CA GLU A 757 -34.04 3.00 3.33
C GLU A 757 -33.88 3.15 1.82
N SER A 758 -34.16 4.33 1.26
CA SER A 758 -33.97 4.60 -0.16
C SER A 758 -32.53 4.34 -0.61
N ILE A 759 -31.53 4.87 0.10
CA ILE A 759 -30.12 4.70 -0.31
C ILE A 759 -29.69 3.22 -0.16
N ASN A 760 -30.10 2.53 0.90
CA ASN A 760 -29.79 1.11 1.10
C ASN A 760 -30.44 0.22 0.04
N SER A 761 -31.69 0.51 -0.34
CA SER A 761 -32.42 -0.18 -1.41
C SER A 761 -31.74 0.02 -2.76
N ILE A 762 -31.37 1.27 -3.06
CA ILE A 762 -30.62 1.68 -4.25
C ILE A 762 -29.29 0.91 -4.35
N ALA A 763 -28.51 0.85 -3.27
CA ALA A 763 -27.24 0.10 -3.25
C ALA A 763 -27.43 -1.44 -3.35
N SER A 764 -28.58 -1.96 -2.94
CA SER A 764 -28.91 -3.39 -3.05
C SER A 764 -29.47 -3.78 -4.43
N SER A 765 -29.81 -2.79 -5.26
CA SER A 765 -30.42 -3.00 -6.56
C SER A 765 -29.36 -3.10 -7.68
N ASN A 766 -29.56 -4.00 -8.65
CA ASN A 766 -28.67 -4.19 -9.82
C ASN A 766 -28.74 -3.01 -10.84
N LEU A 767 -29.24 -1.84 -10.44
CA LEU A 767 -29.42 -0.67 -11.32
C LEU A 767 -28.16 0.15 -11.55
N PHE A 768 -27.05 -0.17 -10.86
CA PHE A 768 -25.76 0.51 -11.06
C PHE A 768 -24.75 -0.32 -11.87
N PRO A 769 -23.95 0.32 -12.73
CA PRO A 769 -22.74 -0.28 -13.29
C PRO A 769 -21.67 -0.59 -12.22
N LEU A 770 -21.66 0.18 -11.12
CA LEU A 770 -20.77 0.08 -9.96
C LEU A 770 -21.58 0.41 -8.70
N VAL A 771 -21.62 -0.48 -7.69
CA VAL A 771 -22.39 -0.24 -6.45
C VAL A 771 -21.66 0.80 -5.60
N PRO A 772 -22.25 1.97 -5.29
CA PRO A 772 -21.61 2.99 -4.45
C PRO A 772 -21.44 2.49 -3.01
N GLU A 773 -20.37 2.91 -2.34
CA GLU A 773 -20.22 2.70 -0.91
C GLU A 773 -21.15 3.66 -0.14
N VAL A 774 -22.03 3.10 0.68
CA VAL A 774 -23.09 3.84 1.39
C VAL A 774 -22.78 3.96 2.88
N PHE A 775 -22.76 5.19 3.36
CA PHE A 775 -22.66 5.54 4.76
C PHE A 775 -23.93 6.25 5.21
N ALA A 776 -24.93 5.48 5.62
CA ALA A 776 -26.11 5.98 6.33
C ALA A 776 -25.80 6.08 7.83
N CYS A 777 -25.91 7.27 8.40
CA CYS A 777 -25.56 7.59 9.78
C CYS A 777 -26.72 8.29 10.49
N THR A 778 -27.15 7.76 11.63
CA THR A 778 -28.16 8.42 12.49
C THR A 778 -27.49 9.21 13.62
N VAL A 779 -28.06 10.36 14.00
CA VAL A 779 -27.60 11.12 15.17
C VAL A 779 -28.27 10.61 16.44
N GLY A 780 -27.46 10.25 17.43
CA GLY A 780 -27.86 9.62 18.68
C GLY A 780 -28.01 8.10 18.56
N GLN A 781 -27.79 7.40 19.66
CA GLN A 781 -27.93 5.94 19.70
C GLN A 781 -29.40 5.53 19.80
N LYS A 782 -30.01 5.12 18.67
CA LYS A 782 -31.42 4.70 18.59
C LYS A 782 -31.65 3.62 17.53
N PRO A 783 -32.80 2.91 17.58
CA PRO A 783 -33.21 2.04 16.48
C PRO A 783 -33.33 2.84 15.18
N SER A 784 -32.57 2.46 14.17
CA SER A 784 -32.52 3.13 12.86
C SER A 784 -32.18 2.12 11.76
N MET A 785 -32.57 2.45 10.53
CA MET A 785 -32.15 1.79 9.28
C MET A 785 -30.72 2.20 8.88
N ALA A 786 -30.16 3.24 9.51
CA ALA A 786 -28.75 3.60 9.39
C ALA A 786 -27.83 2.53 10.01
N LYS A 787 -26.73 2.23 9.32
CA LYS A 787 -25.73 1.25 9.78
C LYS A 787 -24.79 1.82 10.85
N TYR A 788 -24.57 3.14 10.80
CA TYR A 788 -23.66 3.88 11.66
C TYR A 788 -24.42 4.90 12.51
N TYR A 789 -23.79 5.37 13.57
CA TYR A 789 -24.32 6.47 14.37
C TYR A 789 -23.19 7.40 14.84
N VAL A 790 -23.56 8.65 15.12
CA VAL A 790 -22.75 9.65 15.82
C VAL A 790 -23.51 10.07 17.08
N GLU A 791 -22.82 10.47 18.14
CA GLU A 791 -23.45 10.70 19.44
C GLU A 791 -24.36 11.94 19.43
N ASP A 792 -23.90 13.03 18.79
CA ASP A 792 -24.59 14.31 18.79
C ASP A 792 -24.29 15.18 17.54
N THR A 793 -25.02 16.29 17.41
CA THR A 793 -24.81 17.30 16.36
C THR A 793 -23.37 17.84 16.32
N GLY A 794 -22.69 17.93 17.46
CA GLY A 794 -21.30 18.38 17.55
C GLY A 794 -20.32 17.37 16.93
N GLU A 795 -20.59 16.08 17.03
CA GLU A 795 -19.85 15.03 16.30
C GLU A 795 -20.11 15.08 14.80
N VAL A 796 -21.35 15.35 14.37
CA VAL A 796 -21.66 15.58 12.93
C VAL A 796 -20.78 16.70 12.38
N VAL A 797 -20.71 17.84 13.06
CA VAL A 797 -19.89 18.98 12.62
C VAL A 797 -18.40 18.64 12.61
N ARG A 798 -17.90 17.86 13.58
CA ARG A 798 -16.51 17.38 13.62
C ARG A 798 -16.20 16.43 12.45
N LEU A 799 -17.10 15.50 12.16
CA LEU A 799 -16.99 14.59 11.01
C LEU A 799 -16.94 15.37 9.70
N LEU A 800 -17.89 16.28 9.47
CA LEU A 800 -17.95 17.10 8.26
C LEU A 800 -16.71 18.00 8.12
N ARG A 801 -16.17 18.53 9.22
CA ARG A 801 -14.91 19.28 9.21
C ARG A 801 -13.73 18.41 8.77
N GLY A 802 -13.66 17.17 9.25
CA GLY A 802 -12.65 16.20 8.83
C GLY A 802 -12.70 15.97 7.33
N ILE A 803 -13.91 15.79 6.77
CA ILE A 803 -14.12 15.62 5.33
C ILE A 803 -13.72 16.90 4.56
N ALA A 804 -14.14 18.08 5.03
CA ALA A 804 -13.83 19.35 4.38
C ALA A 804 -12.33 19.68 4.36
N ALA A 805 -11.59 19.28 5.40
CA ALA A 805 -10.15 19.47 5.47
C ALA A 805 -9.41 18.71 4.35
N VAL A 806 -9.91 17.53 3.95
CA VAL A 806 -9.36 16.74 2.84
C VAL A 806 -9.64 17.43 1.50
N SER A 807 -10.88 17.89 1.25
CA SER A 807 -11.23 18.63 0.02
C SER A 807 -10.39 19.91 -0.19
N ASN A 808 -10.01 20.62 0.88
CA ASN A 808 -9.19 21.83 0.76
C ASN A 808 -7.70 21.56 0.49
N GLN A 809 -7.18 20.38 0.85
CA GLN A 809 -5.79 20.01 0.57
C GLN A 809 -5.57 19.79 -0.93
N GLU A 810 -6.54 19.20 -1.63
CA GLU A 810 -6.50 18.99 -3.09
C GLU A 810 -6.47 20.33 -3.86
N ARG A 811 -7.15 21.38 -3.36
CA ARG A 811 -7.18 22.71 -4.00
C ARG A 811 -5.88 23.52 -3.91
N ARG A 812 -5.14 23.41 -2.80
CA ARG A 812 -3.87 24.15 -2.65
C ARG A 812 -2.80 23.70 -3.64
N VAL A 813 -2.92 22.47 -4.16
CA VAL A 813 -2.02 21.95 -5.19
C VAL A 813 -2.41 22.48 -6.58
N THR A 814 -3.70 22.69 -6.85
CA THR A 814 -4.19 23.17 -8.15
C THR A 814 -4.08 24.69 -8.35
N ASP A 815 -4.23 25.50 -7.30
CA ASP A 815 -4.20 26.97 -7.42
C ASP A 815 -2.78 27.58 -7.54
N ASP A 816 -1.71 26.80 -7.29
CA ASP A 816 -0.32 27.25 -7.52
C ASP A 816 0.05 27.30 -9.03
N GLN A 817 -0.89 26.99 -9.93
CA GLN A 817 -0.79 27.15 -11.38
C GLN A 817 -1.67 28.32 -11.89
N VAL A 818 -1.26 29.58 -11.67
CA VAL A 818 -1.90 30.74 -12.31
C VAL A 818 -1.20 31.05 -13.65
N PRO A 819 -1.92 31.33 -14.76
CA PRO A 819 -1.31 31.76 -16.02
C PRO A 819 -0.84 33.21 -15.91
N ILE A 820 0.41 33.48 -16.29
CA ILE A 820 0.92 34.85 -16.44
C ILE A 820 0.23 35.47 -17.68
N GLU A 821 -0.74 36.34 -17.45
CA GLU A 821 -1.28 37.25 -18.47
C GLU A 821 -0.16 38.19 -18.96
N ARG A 822 0.12 38.13 -20.27
CA ARG A 822 0.97 39.11 -20.94
C ARG A 822 0.15 40.38 -21.21
N SER A 823 0.40 41.44 -20.44
CA SER A 823 0.05 42.80 -20.83
C SER A 823 1.28 43.50 -21.44
N SER A 824 1.18 43.77 -22.74
CA SER A 824 1.88 44.77 -23.58
C SER A 824 3.26 45.30 -23.15
#